data_AF-A0A3L7QQE2-F1
#
_entry.id   AF-A0A3L7QQE2-F1
#
_cell.length_a   1.000
_cell.length_b   1.000
_cell.length_c   1.000
_cell.angle_alpha   90.00
_cell.angle_beta   90.00
_cell.angle_gamma   90.00
#
_symmetry.space_group_name_H-M   'P 1'
#
loop_
_entity.id
_entity.type
_entity.pdbx_description
1 polymer ?
#
loop_
_entity_poly.entity_id
_entity_poly.type
_entity_poly.pdbx_seq_one_letter_code
_entity_poly.pdbx_strand_id
1 'polypeptide(L)'
;MYRSDIELELKSIEPRLLLVPRKVVDKVVLHQRKLPAILGLISGQFSNVDSVWTDFETLNAIAQEIEFELEIGSLPFGRILLLAKVESEMSGKFNTEQRNILYWRRIFHAEVKLKFFELKEQGLLSSTKIENKIKTIGRTVFSEALMVLEQEHKIFPEQDITDKYISFAACFAELYRFSENLLTNYFPSIKDYEALLLIIKDDVSEDVIFQETRLTGTQNPHPTPETHAEESSEYFKRLSEQAEKESLLNNATESAILWTQANRVAPAELSPDTLEKAHKEIRKLVKRLQSALNFNSNDFQNWESALLPLLDKADQGSFPVEARLLTELQSACEDYEQEIYRIDILGWAMSLGKKSMKRPLRFQRLIKIHQRLKEASLNAITTRLAFADRKKLETLLQLVWKQNEKKLRNEIRPIIENNLQLVGLKGEGAFGEIARRRLVEEFLDLIIEQGYLNYSELRDMISRNHLKLEDVRDASSFFKGDALLTLDENLSVQLDGIYRRSDFYLRWLEKSTALNFGTATGRTLTKFLTLPFGGSFLLIESADLINDKISGERIPDLTRTLAFIALGIFFFGIINNTSFRTFVLEVLLYFWKTAKFIFYKIPSALLTWNPFLLIWKSLPVQVIYSLILKPLVFTEAIALWLPKSYPYHVGEIVLFIGFTLLLNSRPGRLLSEFAISGYLNPTPIM
;
A
#
# COMPACT_ATOMS: atom_id res chain seq x y z
N MET A 1 24.04 -16.24 -26.71
CA MET A 1 23.68 -16.34 -25.29
C MET A 1 23.43 -17.82 -25.01
N TYR A 2 24.33 -18.49 -24.30
CA TYR A 2 24.34 -19.96 -24.14
C TYR A 2 23.06 -20.43 -23.44
N ARG A 3 22.15 -21.10 -24.15
CA ARG A 3 21.08 -21.90 -23.52
C ARG A 3 21.77 -22.99 -22.71
N SER A 4 21.43 -23.12 -21.43
CA SER A 4 21.99 -24.15 -20.56
C SER A 4 21.72 -25.54 -21.15
N ASP A 5 22.70 -26.45 -21.16
CA ASP A 5 22.57 -27.80 -21.76
C ASP A 5 21.29 -28.55 -21.30
N ILE A 6 20.87 -28.32 -20.05
CA ILE A 6 19.64 -28.90 -19.47
C ILE A 6 18.34 -28.36 -20.11
N GLU A 7 18.32 -27.11 -20.58
CA GLU A 7 17.13 -26.54 -21.22
C GLU A 7 16.91 -27.15 -22.61
N LEU A 8 18.00 -27.46 -23.33
CA LEU A 8 17.92 -28.16 -24.62
C LEU A 8 17.45 -29.60 -24.43
N GLU A 9 17.95 -30.28 -23.39
CA GLU A 9 17.52 -31.63 -23.04
C GLU A 9 16.03 -31.68 -22.65
N LEU A 10 15.59 -30.77 -21.77
CA LEU A 10 14.16 -30.66 -21.39
C LEU A 10 13.26 -30.36 -22.58
N LYS A 11 13.69 -29.49 -23.51
CA LYS A 11 12.95 -29.20 -24.75
C LYS A 11 12.94 -30.35 -25.75
N SER A 12 13.90 -31.27 -25.66
CA SER A 12 13.89 -32.49 -26.48
C SER A 12 12.84 -33.50 -26.00
N ILE A 13 12.54 -33.48 -24.70
CA ILE A 13 11.49 -34.31 -24.08
C ILE A 13 10.11 -33.68 -24.33
N GLU A 14 9.93 -32.40 -24.00
CA GLU A 14 8.68 -31.66 -24.25
C GLU A 14 8.97 -30.36 -25.01
N PRO A 15 8.74 -30.31 -26.34
CA PRO A 15 8.99 -29.12 -27.16
C PRO A 15 8.21 -27.87 -26.75
N ARG A 16 7.09 -28.02 -26.03
CA ARG A 16 6.24 -26.92 -25.55
C ARG A 16 6.72 -26.32 -24.22
N LEU A 17 7.82 -26.83 -23.67
CA LEU A 17 8.36 -26.42 -22.37
C LEU A 17 9.13 -25.10 -22.44
N LEU A 18 8.86 -24.24 -21.45
CA LEU A 18 9.63 -23.04 -21.13
C LEU A 18 10.09 -23.10 -19.68
N LEU A 19 11.40 -22.97 -19.50
CA LEU A 19 12.02 -22.95 -18.19
C LEU A 19 12.05 -21.52 -17.64
N VAL A 20 11.25 -21.24 -16.60
CA VAL A 20 11.00 -19.89 -16.08
C VAL A 20 11.31 -19.79 -14.58
N PRO A 21 11.61 -18.60 -14.04
CA PRO A 21 11.68 -18.41 -12.58
C PRO A 21 10.35 -18.77 -11.90
N ARG A 22 10.40 -19.34 -10.68
CA ARG A 22 9.21 -19.79 -9.93
C ARG A 22 8.11 -18.73 -9.80
N LYS A 23 8.50 -17.47 -9.56
CA LYS A 23 7.57 -16.32 -9.49
C LYS A 23 6.67 -16.16 -10.73
N VAL A 24 7.13 -16.60 -11.89
CA VAL A 24 6.34 -16.56 -13.15
C VAL A 24 5.25 -17.64 -13.12
N VAL A 25 5.59 -18.84 -12.65
CA VAL A 25 4.62 -19.93 -12.45
C VAL A 25 3.54 -19.50 -11.46
N ASP A 26 3.93 -18.92 -10.32
CA ASP A 26 2.99 -18.45 -9.30
C ASP A 26 2.01 -17.40 -9.84
N LYS A 27 2.49 -16.43 -10.62
CA LYS A 27 1.64 -15.39 -11.25
C LYS A 27 0.62 -15.99 -12.21
N VAL A 28 1.04 -16.96 -13.03
CA VAL A 28 0.16 -17.64 -13.99
C VAL A 28 -0.91 -18.45 -13.25
N VAL A 29 -0.52 -19.18 -12.20
CA VAL A 29 -1.45 -19.95 -11.36
C VAL A 29 -2.49 -19.02 -10.72
N LEU A 30 -2.08 -17.87 -10.17
CA LEU A 30 -3.01 -16.89 -9.61
C LEU A 30 -3.96 -16.29 -10.65
N HIS A 31 -3.44 -15.94 -11.84
CA HIS A 31 -4.23 -15.37 -12.93
C HIS A 31 -5.30 -16.35 -13.46
N GLN A 32 -4.91 -17.61 -13.75
CA GLN A 32 -5.84 -18.65 -14.19
C GLN A 32 -6.98 -18.90 -13.18
N ARG A 33 -6.75 -18.59 -11.89
CA ARG A 33 -7.72 -18.75 -10.80
C ARG A 33 -8.57 -17.51 -10.53
N LYS A 34 -8.37 -16.41 -11.26
CA LYS A 34 -9.06 -15.11 -11.06
C LYS A 34 -8.93 -14.58 -9.62
N LEU A 35 -7.88 -14.97 -8.91
CA LEU A 35 -7.60 -14.44 -7.58
C LEU A 35 -6.98 -13.04 -7.74
N PRO A 36 -7.55 -12.00 -7.10
CA PRO A 36 -7.00 -10.65 -7.26
C PRO A 36 -5.61 -10.62 -6.64
N ALA A 37 -4.63 -10.14 -7.41
CA ALA A 37 -3.28 -9.82 -6.93
C ALA A 37 -3.37 -8.58 -6.01
N ILE A 38 -4.01 -8.74 -4.85
CA ILE A 38 -4.14 -7.68 -3.87
C ILE A 38 -2.76 -7.47 -3.25
N LEU A 39 -2.14 -6.34 -3.58
CA LEU A 39 -1.05 -5.72 -2.81
C LEU A 39 0.25 -6.55 -2.67
N GLY A 40 1.00 -6.81 -3.75
CA GLY A 40 2.49 -6.94 -3.73
C GLY A 40 3.17 -7.91 -2.71
N LEU A 41 2.41 -8.67 -1.93
CA LEU A 41 2.82 -9.46 -0.77
C LEU A 41 2.63 -10.97 -1.01
N ILE A 42 2.10 -11.35 -2.17
CA ILE A 42 1.44 -12.66 -2.35
C ILE A 42 2.26 -13.66 -3.18
N SER A 43 3.34 -13.26 -3.85
CA SER A 43 3.99 -14.16 -4.83
C SER A 43 4.78 -15.35 -4.24
N GLY A 44 5.06 -15.39 -2.93
CA GLY A 44 5.92 -16.44 -2.35
C GLY A 44 5.22 -17.46 -1.45
N GLN A 45 3.96 -17.24 -1.05
CA GLN A 45 3.33 -17.96 0.05
C GLN A 45 2.07 -18.77 -0.31
N PHE A 46 1.58 -18.69 -1.55
CA PHE A 46 0.23 -19.19 -1.88
C PHE A 46 0.19 -20.41 -2.81
N SER A 47 1.28 -20.78 -3.47
CA SER A 47 1.30 -21.98 -4.33
C SER A 47 2.63 -22.73 -4.22
N ASN A 48 2.54 -24.03 -3.93
CA ASN A 48 3.69 -24.94 -4.01
C ASN A 48 3.69 -25.70 -5.35
N VAL A 49 3.29 -25.00 -6.42
CA VAL A 49 3.11 -25.56 -7.76
C VAL A 49 4.35 -25.30 -8.60
N ASP A 50 5.05 -26.39 -8.95
CA ASP A 50 6.32 -26.32 -9.66
C ASP A 50 6.19 -26.26 -11.20
N SER A 51 5.00 -26.54 -11.73
CA SER A 51 4.73 -26.64 -13.15
C SER A 51 3.28 -26.25 -13.48
N VAL A 52 3.05 -25.49 -14.55
CA VAL A 52 1.70 -25.14 -15.00
C VAL A 52 1.59 -25.16 -16.52
N TRP A 53 0.49 -25.73 -17.02
CA TRP A 53 0.10 -25.63 -18.43
C TRP A 53 -0.75 -24.37 -18.64
N THR A 54 -0.41 -23.60 -19.66
CA THR A 54 -1.09 -22.34 -20.00
C THR A 54 -1.19 -22.16 -21.51
N ASP A 55 -1.81 -21.09 -21.96
CA ASP A 55 -1.88 -20.69 -23.36
C ASP A 55 -1.20 -19.33 -23.60
N PHE A 56 -1.01 -19.00 -24.87
CA PHE A 56 -0.41 -17.74 -25.28
C PHE A 56 -1.24 -16.52 -24.85
N GLU A 57 -2.57 -16.61 -24.87
CA GLU A 57 -3.47 -15.52 -24.49
C GLU A 57 -3.30 -15.13 -23.02
N THR A 58 -3.25 -16.13 -22.14
CA THR A 58 -3.00 -15.96 -20.71
C THR A 58 -1.65 -15.32 -20.45
N LEU A 59 -0.59 -15.81 -21.11
CA LEU A 59 0.76 -15.24 -20.97
C LEU A 59 0.84 -13.79 -21.46
N ASN A 60 0.17 -13.48 -22.59
CA ASN A 60 0.15 -12.14 -23.14
C ASN A 60 -0.62 -11.16 -22.24
N ALA A 61 -1.70 -11.61 -21.60
CA ALA A 61 -2.48 -10.78 -20.66
C ALA A 61 -1.67 -10.31 -19.45
N ILE A 62 -0.75 -11.14 -18.95
CA ILE A 62 0.10 -10.84 -17.79
C ILE A 62 1.53 -10.42 -18.16
N ALA A 63 1.82 -10.25 -19.46
CA ALA A 63 3.17 -9.93 -19.94
C ALA A 63 3.73 -8.62 -19.37
N GLN A 64 2.88 -7.63 -19.08
CA GLN A 64 3.30 -6.37 -18.44
C GLN A 64 3.69 -6.53 -16.96
N GLU A 65 3.13 -7.54 -16.27
CA GLU A 65 3.41 -7.81 -14.87
C GLU A 65 4.61 -8.74 -14.69
N ILE A 66 4.97 -9.50 -15.71
CA ILE A 66 6.11 -10.40 -15.71
C ILE A 66 7.35 -9.60 -16.11
N GLU A 67 8.25 -9.29 -15.16
CA GLU A 67 9.59 -8.71 -15.41
C GLU A 67 10.56 -9.66 -16.15
N PHE A 68 10.02 -10.61 -16.91
CA PHE A 68 10.76 -11.61 -17.67
C PHE A 68 10.45 -11.40 -19.15
N GLU A 69 11.44 -10.93 -19.91
CA GLU A 69 11.36 -10.76 -21.35
C GLU A 69 11.23 -12.13 -22.03
N LEU A 70 9.99 -12.59 -22.21
CA LEU A 70 9.72 -13.69 -23.14
C LEU A 70 9.89 -13.13 -24.55
N GLU A 71 10.86 -13.65 -25.32
CA GLU A 71 10.92 -13.40 -26.77
C GLU A 71 9.68 -14.00 -27.42
N ILE A 72 8.62 -13.19 -27.56
CA ILE A 72 7.27 -13.56 -28.01
C ILE A 72 7.31 -14.34 -29.35
N GLY A 73 8.30 -14.07 -30.21
CA GLY A 73 8.50 -14.76 -31.48
C GLY A 73 9.02 -16.21 -31.42
N SER A 74 9.36 -16.72 -30.23
CA SER A 74 9.90 -18.07 -30.03
C SER A 74 8.97 -19.03 -29.29
N LEU A 75 7.74 -18.59 -28.97
CA LEU A 75 6.79 -19.36 -28.19
C LEU A 75 6.14 -20.46 -29.05
N PRO A 76 6.01 -21.70 -28.52
CA PRO A 76 5.35 -22.80 -29.22
C PRO A 76 3.84 -22.54 -29.37
N PHE A 77 3.26 -22.98 -30.50
CA PHE A 77 1.82 -22.87 -30.75
C PHE A 77 1.04 -23.87 -29.87
N GLY A 78 -0.04 -23.41 -29.24
CA GLY A 78 -0.95 -24.24 -28.44
C GLY A 78 -0.71 -24.12 -26.94
N ARG A 79 -0.84 -25.24 -26.21
CA ARG A 79 -0.55 -25.30 -24.77
C ARG A 79 0.96 -25.18 -24.54
N ILE A 80 1.33 -24.34 -23.59
CA ILE A 80 2.70 -24.05 -23.20
C ILE A 80 2.91 -24.55 -21.77
N LEU A 81 3.96 -25.34 -21.55
CA LEU A 81 4.35 -25.79 -20.22
C LEU A 81 5.34 -24.80 -19.62
N LEU A 82 4.98 -24.17 -18.51
CA LEU A 82 5.92 -23.40 -17.70
C LEU A 82 6.46 -24.30 -16.60
N LEU A 83 7.77 -24.50 -16.60
CA LEU A 83 8.48 -25.28 -15.59
C LEU A 83 9.33 -24.34 -14.72
N ALA A 84 9.16 -24.42 -13.40
CA ALA A 84 9.96 -23.61 -12.48
C ALA A 84 11.43 -24.05 -12.48
N LYS A 85 12.34 -23.07 -12.56
CA LYS A 85 13.77 -23.25 -12.35
C LYS A 85 14.06 -23.81 -10.96
N VAL A 86 14.93 -24.81 -10.89
CA VAL A 86 15.35 -25.43 -9.63
C VAL A 86 16.43 -24.56 -8.96
N GLU A 87 17.21 -23.77 -9.71
CA GLU A 87 18.38 -23.04 -9.21
C GLU A 87 18.08 -22.02 -8.11
N SER A 88 16.89 -21.42 -8.09
CA SER A 88 16.49 -20.48 -7.03
C SER A 88 16.21 -21.14 -5.68
N GLU A 89 16.03 -22.46 -5.65
CA GLU A 89 15.77 -23.26 -4.44
C GLU A 89 17.06 -23.96 -3.94
N MET A 90 18.15 -23.87 -4.72
CA MET A 90 19.42 -24.54 -4.45
C MET A 90 20.37 -23.67 -3.62
N SER A 91 20.13 -23.54 -2.31
CA SER A 91 21.12 -22.97 -1.39
C SER A 91 22.15 -24.04 -0.99
N GLY A 92 23.07 -24.37 -1.91
CA GLY A 92 24.12 -25.38 -1.68
C GLY A 92 24.63 -26.05 -2.97
N LYS A 93 25.79 -26.73 -2.91
CA LYS A 93 26.33 -27.55 -4.01
C LYS A 93 25.59 -28.89 -4.09
N PHE A 94 24.47 -28.96 -4.81
CA PHE A 94 23.86 -30.25 -5.18
C PHE A 94 24.62 -30.92 -6.34
N ASN A 95 24.59 -32.26 -6.38
CA ASN A 95 25.13 -33.05 -7.49
C ASN A 95 24.26 -32.85 -8.75
N THR A 96 24.85 -32.88 -9.95
CA THR A 96 24.15 -32.75 -11.25
C THR A 96 23.00 -33.74 -11.38
N GLU A 97 23.17 -34.95 -10.84
CA GLU A 97 22.15 -36.01 -10.81
C GLU A 97 20.90 -35.60 -10.01
N GLN A 98 21.07 -35.01 -8.82
CA GLN A 98 19.96 -34.58 -7.96
C GLN A 98 19.14 -33.47 -8.62
N ARG A 99 19.79 -32.51 -9.28
CA ARG A 99 19.12 -31.47 -10.07
C ARG A 99 18.30 -32.08 -11.21
N ASN A 100 18.87 -33.05 -11.93
CA ASN A 100 18.17 -33.72 -13.03
C ASN A 100 16.98 -34.55 -12.51
N ILE A 101 17.08 -35.21 -11.35
CA ILE A 101 15.93 -35.90 -10.72
C ILE A 101 14.81 -34.92 -10.37
N LEU A 102 15.12 -33.74 -9.86
CA LEU A 102 14.10 -32.72 -9.57
C LEU A 102 13.40 -32.22 -10.83
N TYR A 103 14.15 -31.96 -11.91
CA TYR A 103 13.54 -31.59 -13.19
C TYR A 103 12.69 -32.72 -13.78
N TRP A 104 13.16 -33.97 -13.71
CA TRP A 104 12.41 -35.15 -14.13
C TRP A 104 11.09 -35.28 -13.36
N ARG A 105 11.14 -35.08 -12.04
CA ARG A 105 9.95 -35.10 -11.17
C ARG A 105 8.93 -34.04 -11.58
N ARG A 106 9.37 -32.80 -11.84
CA ARG A 106 8.47 -31.68 -12.22
C ARG A 106 7.82 -31.89 -13.58
N ILE A 107 8.58 -32.33 -14.59
CA ILE A 107 8.03 -32.59 -15.92
C ILE A 107 7.11 -33.81 -15.92
N PHE A 108 7.45 -34.87 -15.17
CA PHE A 108 6.58 -36.03 -14.98
C PHE A 108 5.22 -35.64 -14.41
N HIS A 109 5.20 -34.84 -13.33
CA HIS A 109 3.95 -34.35 -12.74
C HIS A 109 3.12 -33.55 -13.76
N ALA A 110 3.76 -32.68 -14.53
CA ALA A 110 3.10 -31.86 -15.53
C ALA A 110 2.45 -32.70 -16.64
N GLU A 111 3.16 -33.72 -17.15
CA GLU A 111 2.67 -34.60 -18.21
C GLU A 111 1.51 -35.48 -17.75
N VAL A 112 1.59 -36.02 -16.52
CA VAL A 112 0.46 -36.78 -15.93
C VAL A 112 -0.79 -35.89 -15.87
N LYS A 113 -0.67 -34.64 -15.40
CA LYS A 113 -1.80 -33.70 -15.38
C LYS A 113 -2.32 -33.38 -16.78
N LEU A 114 -1.43 -33.23 -17.77
CA LEU A 114 -1.83 -32.95 -19.16
C LEU A 114 -2.74 -34.05 -19.70
N LYS A 115 -2.37 -35.33 -19.51
CA LYS A 115 -3.17 -36.47 -19.98
C LYS A 115 -4.55 -36.53 -19.33
N PHE A 116 -4.62 -36.24 -18.04
CA PHE A 116 -5.91 -36.11 -17.37
C PHE A 116 -6.75 -34.95 -17.92
N PHE A 117 -6.16 -33.80 -18.22
CA PHE A 117 -6.88 -32.69 -18.84
C PHE A 117 -7.36 -33.01 -20.26
N GLU A 118 -6.55 -33.72 -21.07
CA GLU A 118 -6.96 -34.20 -22.40
C GLU A 118 -8.19 -35.13 -22.31
N LEU A 119 -8.19 -36.07 -21.35
CA LEU A 119 -9.35 -36.95 -21.12
C LEU A 119 -10.60 -36.18 -20.65
N LYS A 120 -10.42 -35.14 -19.83
CA LYS A 120 -11.49 -34.26 -19.37
C LYS A 120 -12.11 -33.50 -20.55
N GLU A 121 -11.28 -32.91 -21.42
CA GLU A 121 -11.75 -32.16 -22.60
C GLU A 121 -12.43 -33.06 -23.65
N GLN A 122 -11.97 -34.31 -23.80
CA GLN A 122 -12.59 -35.31 -24.66
C GLN A 122 -13.91 -35.87 -24.09
N GLY A 123 -14.29 -35.48 -22.85
CA GLY A 123 -15.50 -35.95 -22.18
C GLY A 123 -15.42 -37.39 -21.66
N LEU A 124 -14.24 -38.02 -21.72
CA LEU A 124 -14.00 -39.40 -21.25
C LEU A 124 -13.86 -39.48 -19.72
N LEU A 125 -13.64 -38.33 -19.07
CA LEU A 125 -13.50 -38.18 -17.63
C LEU A 125 -14.69 -37.38 -17.05
N SER A 126 -15.88 -37.99 -17.11
CA SER A 126 -17.12 -37.37 -16.60
C SER A 126 -17.14 -37.32 -15.06
N SER A 127 -17.90 -36.37 -14.51
CA SER A 127 -18.09 -36.23 -13.05
C SER A 127 -18.61 -37.52 -12.41
N THR A 128 -19.51 -38.25 -13.09
CA THR A 128 -20.01 -39.55 -12.62
C THR A 128 -18.94 -40.64 -12.57
N LYS A 129 -18.01 -40.68 -13.54
CA LYS A 129 -16.88 -41.63 -13.53
C LYS A 129 -15.95 -41.34 -12.35
N ILE A 130 -15.70 -40.05 -12.09
CA ILE A 130 -14.85 -39.59 -10.98
C ILE A 130 -15.51 -39.87 -9.63
N GLU A 131 -16.80 -39.63 -9.47
CA GLU A 131 -17.52 -39.98 -8.23
C GLU A 131 -17.48 -41.49 -7.93
N ASN A 132 -17.57 -42.33 -8.95
CA ASN A 132 -17.43 -43.78 -8.80
C ASN A 132 -16.01 -44.16 -8.38
N LYS A 133 -14.97 -43.53 -8.95
CA LYS A 133 -13.57 -43.74 -8.54
C LYS A 133 -13.34 -43.28 -7.10
N ILE A 134 -13.84 -42.11 -6.71
CA ILE A 134 -13.79 -41.62 -5.32
C ILE A 134 -14.50 -42.57 -4.37
N LYS A 135 -15.62 -43.19 -4.79
CA LYS A 135 -16.31 -44.22 -3.99
C LYS A 135 -15.45 -45.47 -3.81
N THR A 136 -14.72 -45.90 -4.84
CA THR A 136 -13.80 -47.05 -4.78
C THR A 136 -12.59 -46.77 -3.89
N ILE A 137 -12.02 -45.56 -3.95
CA ILE A 137 -10.91 -45.10 -3.10
C ILE A 137 -11.37 -44.95 -1.64
N GLY A 138 -12.63 -44.57 -1.45
CA GLY A 138 -13.22 -44.26 -0.16
C GLY A 138 -13.33 -42.74 0.02
N ARG A 139 -14.55 -42.25 0.24
CA ARG A 139 -14.83 -40.80 0.33
C ARG A 139 -14.06 -40.13 1.47
N THR A 140 -13.96 -40.80 2.62
CA THR A 140 -13.22 -40.27 3.78
C THR A 140 -11.73 -40.21 3.50
N VAL A 141 -11.15 -41.29 2.96
CA VAL A 141 -9.72 -41.37 2.60
C VAL A 141 -9.36 -40.31 1.56
N PHE A 142 -10.21 -40.12 0.55
CA PHE A 142 -10.02 -39.09 -0.46
C PHE A 142 -10.13 -37.68 0.14
N SER A 143 -11.11 -37.44 1.03
CA SER A 143 -11.25 -36.14 1.71
C SER A 143 -10.03 -35.80 2.57
N GLU A 144 -9.47 -36.77 3.29
CA GLU A 144 -8.26 -36.59 4.08
C GLU A 144 -7.04 -36.32 3.19
N ALA A 145 -6.91 -37.03 2.07
CA ALA A 145 -5.87 -36.76 1.08
C ALA A 145 -5.98 -35.33 0.50
N LEU A 146 -7.19 -34.86 0.22
CA LEU A 146 -7.41 -33.48 -0.21
C LEU A 146 -7.04 -32.48 0.89
N MET A 147 -7.35 -32.73 2.16
CA MET A 147 -6.95 -31.85 3.25
C MET A 147 -5.43 -31.67 3.32
N VAL A 148 -4.67 -32.75 3.15
CA VAL A 148 -3.20 -32.68 3.11
C VAL A 148 -2.72 -31.86 1.91
N LEU A 149 -3.29 -32.10 0.72
CA LEU A 149 -2.91 -31.34 -0.47
C LEU A 149 -3.33 -29.85 -0.40
N GLU A 150 -4.42 -29.51 0.28
CA GLU A 150 -4.84 -28.13 0.56
C GLU A 150 -3.86 -27.46 1.53
N GLN A 151 -3.45 -28.15 2.59
CA GLN A 151 -2.45 -27.67 3.56
C GLN A 151 -1.07 -27.45 2.92
N GLU A 152 -0.69 -28.32 1.99
CA GLU A 152 0.56 -28.24 1.23
C GLU A 152 0.49 -27.24 0.05
N HIS A 153 -0.61 -26.50 -0.09
CA HIS A 153 -0.86 -25.53 -1.16
C HIS A 153 -0.68 -26.11 -2.58
N LYS A 154 -0.99 -27.41 -2.75
CA LYS A 154 -0.99 -28.11 -4.05
C LYS A 154 -2.36 -28.10 -4.73
N ILE A 155 -3.44 -27.95 -3.95
CA ILE A 155 -4.81 -27.78 -4.45
C ILE A 155 -5.50 -26.61 -3.74
N PHE A 156 -6.54 -26.06 -4.36
CA PHE A 156 -7.27 -24.90 -3.86
C PHE A 156 -8.74 -25.24 -3.57
N PRO A 157 -9.38 -24.62 -2.55
CA PRO A 157 -10.74 -24.94 -2.17
C PRO A 157 -11.77 -24.76 -3.29
N GLU A 158 -11.59 -23.77 -4.19
CA GLU A 158 -12.56 -23.40 -5.22
C GLU A 158 -12.57 -24.34 -6.46
N GLN A 159 -11.68 -25.33 -6.49
CA GLN A 159 -11.59 -26.28 -7.60
C GLN A 159 -12.80 -27.21 -7.66
N ASP A 160 -13.25 -27.51 -8.89
CA ASP A 160 -14.21 -28.59 -9.13
C ASP A 160 -13.64 -29.93 -8.66
N ILE A 161 -14.51 -30.85 -8.25
CA ILE A 161 -14.13 -32.17 -7.74
C ILE A 161 -13.27 -32.95 -8.76
N THR A 162 -13.53 -32.75 -10.05
CA THR A 162 -12.74 -33.31 -11.14
C THR A 162 -11.29 -32.81 -11.10
N ASP A 163 -11.10 -31.50 -10.94
CA ASP A 163 -9.76 -30.90 -10.90
C ASP A 163 -8.99 -31.26 -9.62
N LYS A 164 -9.72 -31.42 -8.51
CA LYS A 164 -9.18 -31.94 -7.24
C LYS A 164 -8.69 -33.38 -7.41
N TYR A 165 -9.48 -34.24 -8.07
CA TYR A 165 -9.07 -35.61 -8.38
C TYR A 165 -7.82 -35.66 -9.29
N ILE A 166 -7.78 -34.85 -10.35
CA ILE A 166 -6.63 -34.80 -11.27
C ILE A 166 -5.35 -34.40 -10.52
N SER A 167 -5.44 -33.40 -9.65
CA SER A 167 -4.30 -32.93 -8.87
C SER A 167 -3.87 -33.96 -7.82
N PHE A 168 -4.82 -34.65 -7.19
CA PHE A 168 -4.55 -35.79 -6.32
C PHE A 168 -3.85 -36.93 -7.07
N ALA A 169 -4.38 -37.36 -8.21
CA ALA A 169 -3.83 -38.47 -8.98
C ALA A 169 -2.40 -38.18 -9.48
N ALA A 170 -2.14 -36.97 -9.97
CA ALA A 170 -0.80 -36.56 -10.38
C ALA A 170 0.19 -36.49 -9.20
N CYS A 171 -0.24 -35.94 -8.06
CA CYS A 171 0.61 -35.88 -6.86
C CYS A 171 0.88 -37.30 -6.31
N PHE A 172 -0.11 -38.19 -6.34
CA PHE A 172 0.06 -39.57 -5.92
C PHE A 172 1.04 -40.33 -6.83
N ALA A 173 0.85 -40.25 -8.15
CA ALA A 173 1.75 -40.90 -9.11
C ALA A 173 3.19 -40.39 -9.00
N GLU A 174 3.37 -39.07 -8.79
CA GLU A 174 4.68 -38.46 -8.56
C GLU A 174 5.34 -39.00 -7.29
N LEU A 175 4.63 -38.97 -6.15
CA LEU A 175 5.17 -39.46 -4.89
C LEU A 175 5.47 -40.96 -4.95
N TYR A 176 4.60 -41.75 -5.58
CA TYR A 176 4.80 -43.18 -5.75
C TYR A 176 6.08 -43.50 -6.55
N ARG A 177 6.39 -42.72 -7.60
CA ARG A 177 7.55 -42.97 -8.46
C ARG A 177 8.86 -42.37 -7.93
N PHE A 178 8.81 -41.22 -7.28
CA PHE A 178 10.01 -40.46 -6.91
C PHE A 178 10.30 -40.44 -5.41
N SER A 179 9.32 -40.74 -4.56
CA SER A 179 9.43 -40.55 -3.11
C SER A 179 8.44 -41.44 -2.35
N GLU A 180 8.52 -42.76 -2.54
CA GLU A 180 7.59 -43.74 -1.94
C GLU A 180 7.47 -43.56 -0.42
N ASN A 181 8.58 -43.25 0.26
CA ASN A 181 8.62 -42.98 1.70
C ASN A 181 7.70 -41.85 2.16
N LEU A 182 7.41 -40.86 1.29
CA LEU A 182 6.55 -39.73 1.60
C LEU A 182 5.06 -40.07 1.45
N LEU A 183 4.70 -41.21 0.84
CA LEU A 183 3.30 -41.62 0.70
C LEU A 183 2.61 -41.76 2.05
N THR A 184 3.29 -42.32 3.06
CA THR A 184 2.75 -42.46 4.42
C THR A 184 2.49 -41.11 5.09
N ASN A 185 3.30 -40.09 4.77
CA ASN A 185 3.15 -38.76 5.33
C ASN A 185 2.04 -37.96 4.62
N TYR A 186 1.97 -38.06 3.29
CA TYR A 186 0.96 -37.36 2.50
C TYR A 186 -0.41 -38.02 2.56
N PHE A 187 -0.46 -39.35 2.67
CA PHE A 187 -1.67 -40.16 2.53
C PHE A 187 -1.76 -41.30 3.57
N PRO A 188 -1.72 -41.00 4.87
CA PRO A 188 -1.64 -42.01 5.94
C PRO A 188 -2.83 -42.98 5.98
N SER A 189 -3.98 -42.56 5.47
CA SER A 189 -5.22 -43.33 5.50
C SER A 189 -5.36 -44.34 4.36
N ILE A 190 -4.44 -44.31 3.39
CA ILE A 190 -4.43 -45.24 2.26
C ILE A 190 -3.67 -46.49 2.67
N LYS A 191 -4.36 -47.63 2.71
CA LYS A 191 -3.80 -48.90 3.18
C LYS A 191 -3.04 -49.67 2.10
N ASP A 192 -3.43 -49.48 0.84
CA ASP A 192 -2.89 -50.20 -0.31
C ASP A 192 -2.63 -49.21 -1.46
N TYR A 193 -1.37 -48.82 -1.59
CA TYR A 193 -0.92 -47.88 -2.62
C TYR A 193 -0.90 -48.50 -4.02
N GLU A 194 -0.67 -49.81 -4.14
CA GLU A 194 -0.64 -50.50 -5.43
C GLU A 194 -2.04 -50.58 -6.03
N ALA A 195 -3.05 -50.93 -5.21
CA ALA A 195 -4.44 -50.94 -5.63
C ALA A 195 -4.91 -49.55 -6.09
N LEU A 196 -4.47 -48.49 -5.41
CA LEU A 196 -4.77 -47.11 -5.80
C LEU A 196 -4.08 -46.71 -7.10
N LEU A 197 -2.82 -47.11 -7.29
CA LEU A 197 -2.10 -46.84 -8.54
C LEU A 197 -2.82 -47.50 -9.72
N LEU A 198 -3.35 -48.72 -9.56
CA LEU A 198 -4.15 -49.38 -10.60
C LEU A 198 -5.42 -48.59 -10.97
N ILE A 199 -6.07 -47.91 -10.01
CA ILE A 199 -7.24 -47.05 -10.27
C ILE A 199 -6.87 -45.83 -11.12
N ILE A 200 -5.69 -45.25 -10.87
CA ILE A 200 -5.15 -44.11 -11.62
C ILE A 200 -4.70 -44.56 -13.02
N LYS A 201 -4.02 -45.71 -13.09
CA LYS A 201 -3.49 -46.31 -14.32
C LYS A 201 -4.57 -46.67 -15.34
N ASP A 202 -5.80 -46.94 -14.87
CA ASP A 202 -6.99 -47.13 -15.71
C ASP A 202 -7.31 -45.90 -16.59
N ASP A 203 -6.93 -44.69 -16.18
CA ASP A 203 -7.11 -43.48 -16.98
C ASP A 203 -5.79 -43.03 -17.64
N VAL A 204 -4.69 -42.98 -16.89
CA VAL A 204 -3.41 -42.45 -17.37
C VAL A 204 -2.30 -43.44 -17.02
N SER A 205 -1.65 -44.02 -18.04
CA SER A 205 -0.50 -44.92 -17.87
C SER A 205 0.75 -44.15 -17.45
N GLU A 206 0.87 -43.93 -16.14
CA GLU A 206 1.94 -43.13 -15.55
C GLU A 206 3.31 -43.80 -15.69
N ASP A 207 3.38 -45.12 -15.84
CA ASP A 207 4.62 -45.86 -16.11
C ASP A 207 5.24 -45.53 -17.46
N VAL A 208 4.42 -45.30 -18.50
CA VAL A 208 4.89 -44.86 -19.82
C VAL A 208 5.45 -43.45 -19.72
N ILE A 209 4.70 -42.53 -19.10
CA ILE A 209 5.12 -41.14 -18.89
C ILE A 209 6.43 -41.07 -18.09
N PHE A 210 6.59 -41.94 -17.08
CA PHE A 210 7.80 -42.02 -16.27
C PHE A 210 9.04 -42.34 -17.10
N GLN A 211 8.93 -43.24 -18.09
CA GLN A 211 10.03 -43.58 -18.99
C GLN A 211 10.28 -42.49 -20.04
N GLU A 212 9.21 -41.91 -20.61
CA GLU A 212 9.32 -40.87 -21.65
C GLU A 212 9.92 -39.57 -21.13
N THR A 213 9.65 -39.24 -19.86
CA THR A 213 10.13 -38.00 -19.23
C THR A 213 11.54 -38.10 -18.64
N ARG A 214 12.18 -39.26 -18.73
CA ARG A 214 13.46 -39.53 -18.07
C ARG A 214 14.61 -38.76 -18.71
N LEU A 215 15.35 -38.02 -17.88
CA LEU A 215 16.56 -37.30 -18.28
C LEU A 215 17.77 -38.24 -18.37
N THR A 216 18.72 -37.91 -19.24
CA THR A 216 19.94 -38.71 -19.41
C THR A 216 20.83 -38.64 -18.17
N GLY A 217 21.40 -39.78 -17.79
CA GLY A 217 22.27 -39.89 -16.62
C GLY A 217 21.58 -39.94 -15.26
N THR A 218 20.24 -40.04 -15.19
CA THR A 218 19.53 -40.27 -13.92
C THR A 218 19.37 -41.77 -13.63
N GLN A 219 19.68 -42.20 -12.41
CA GLN A 219 19.29 -43.53 -11.92
C GLN A 219 17.81 -43.54 -11.51
N ASN A 220 17.22 -44.73 -11.40
CA ASN A 220 15.86 -44.84 -10.85
C ASN A 220 15.88 -44.29 -9.42
N PRO A 221 14.92 -43.43 -9.03
CA PRO A 221 14.80 -43.01 -7.66
C PRO A 221 14.47 -44.25 -6.82
N HIS A 222 15.47 -44.78 -6.10
CA HIS A 222 15.24 -45.88 -5.17
C HIS A 222 14.68 -45.31 -3.85
N PRO A 223 13.72 -45.99 -3.21
CA PRO A 223 13.33 -45.67 -1.84
C PRO A 223 14.55 -45.92 -0.95
N THR A 224 15.16 -44.86 -0.43
CA THR A 224 16.15 -44.99 0.64
C THR A 224 15.44 -45.54 1.88
N PRO A 225 15.88 -46.66 2.47
CA PRO A 225 15.26 -47.18 3.69
C PRO A 225 15.48 -46.19 4.85
N GLU A 226 14.41 -45.85 5.55
CA GLU A 226 14.33 -45.13 6.85
C GLU A 226 15.45 -44.11 7.17
N THR A 227 15.37 -42.92 6.57
CA THR A 227 16.20 -41.76 6.94
C THR A 227 15.63 -40.87 8.04
N HIS A 228 14.48 -41.17 8.67
CA HIS A 228 13.89 -40.23 9.65
C HIS A 228 14.80 -39.93 10.85
N ALA A 229 15.62 -40.88 11.31
CA ALA A 229 16.55 -40.65 12.41
C ALA A 229 17.81 -39.86 12.00
N GLU A 230 18.36 -40.14 10.80
CA GLU A 230 19.50 -39.40 10.25
C GLU A 230 19.09 -38.00 9.77
N GLU A 231 17.94 -37.84 9.11
CA GLU A 231 17.37 -36.55 8.72
C GLU A 231 17.01 -35.69 9.91
N SER A 232 16.40 -36.24 10.98
CA SER A 232 16.11 -35.46 12.20
C SER A 232 17.39 -35.05 12.91
N SER A 233 18.42 -35.91 12.94
CA SER A 233 19.74 -35.58 13.50
C SER A 233 20.48 -34.54 12.66
N GLU A 234 20.48 -34.65 11.34
CA GLU A 234 21.05 -33.65 10.43
C GLU A 234 20.29 -32.33 10.49
N TYR A 235 18.96 -32.37 10.54
CA TYR A 235 18.11 -31.18 10.63
C TYR A 235 18.30 -30.47 11.97
N PHE A 236 18.36 -31.23 13.08
CA PHE A 236 18.76 -30.71 14.39
C PHE A 236 20.14 -30.05 14.35
N LYS A 237 21.14 -30.70 13.74
CA LYS A 237 22.50 -30.13 13.58
C LYS A 237 22.47 -28.83 12.78
N ARG A 238 21.78 -28.80 11.63
CA ARG A 238 21.64 -27.59 10.81
C ARG A 238 21.00 -26.43 11.58
N LEU A 239 19.90 -26.69 12.28
CA LEU A 239 19.23 -25.66 13.11
C LEU A 239 20.13 -25.17 14.24
N SER A 240 20.87 -26.09 14.90
CA SER A 240 21.81 -25.75 15.96
C SER A 240 22.97 -24.88 15.44
N GLU A 241 23.57 -25.26 14.30
CA GLU A 241 24.65 -24.49 13.66
C GLU A 241 24.17 -23.09 13.22
N GLN A 242 22.95 -23.00 12.68
CA GLN A 242 22.34 -21.72 12.33
C GLN A 242 22.08 -20.87 13.58
N ALA A 243 21.56 -21.46 14.65
CA ALA A 243 21.32 -20.77 15.91
C ALA A 243 22.61 -20.22 16.53
N GLU A 244 23.70 -20.99 16.49
CA GLU A 244 25.03 -20.53 16.92
C GLU A 244 25.55 -19.39 16.05
N LYS A 245 25.41 -19.50 14.72
CA LYS A 245 25.79 -18.43 13.80
C LYS A 245 25.04 -17.13 14.08
N GLU A 246 23.73 -17.19 14.27
CA GLU A 246 22.93 -16.01 14.62
C GLU A 246 23.32 -15.42 15.98
N SER A 247 23.63 -16.28 16.97
CA SER A 247 24.14 -15.83 18.27
C SER A 247 25.47 -15.07 18.14
N LEU A 248 26.38 -15.53 17.26
CA LEU A 248 27.64 -14.85 16.96
C LEU A 248 27.43 -13.50 16.27
N LEU A 249 26.36 -13.35 15.49
CA LEU A 249 25.95 -12.09 14.88
C LEU A 249 25.19 -11.15 15.85
N ASN A 250 25.09 -11.51 17.14
CA ASN A 250 24.29 -10.83 18.17
C ASN A 250 22.79 -10.79 17.87
N ASN A 251 22.28 -11.69 17.03
CA ASN A 251 20.86 -11.83 16.75
C ASN A 251 20.22 -12.80 17.77
N ALA A 252 20.03 -12.32 19.00
CA ALA A 252 19.55 -13.14 20.11
C ALA A 252 18.13 -13.67 19.88
N THR A 253 17.26 -12.89 19.22
CA THR A 253 15.88 -13.30 18.93
C THR A 253 15.84 -14.46 17.95
N GLU A 254 16.49 -14.34 16.78
CA GLU A 254 16.49 -15.42 15.78
C GLU A 254 17.19 -16.67 16.34
N SER A 255 18.31 -16.49 17.05
CA SER A 255 19.00 -17.59 17.72
C SER A 255 18.10 -18.32 18.72
N ALA A 256 17.32 -17.59 19.55
CA ALA A 256 16.39 -18.20 20.50
C ALA A 256 15.27 -18.98 19.81
N ILE A 257 14.73 -18.46 18.69
CA ILE A 257 13.70 -19.13 17.90
C ILE A 257 14.25 -20.40 17.25
N LEU A 258 15.43 -20.33 16.63
CA LEU A 258 16.11 -21.49 16.02
C LEU A 258 16.45 -22.56 17.07
N TRP A 259 16.90 -22.18 18.26
CA TRP A 259 17.09 -23.13 19.37
C TRP A 259 15.78 -23.76 19.83
N THR A 260 14.68 -23.00 19.81
CA THR A 260 13.35 -23.53 20.14
C THR A 260 12.88 -24.54 19.08
N GLN A 261 13.10 -24.25 17.80
CA GLN A 261 12.83 -25.17 16.69
C GLN A 261 13.70 -26.43 16.79
N ALA A 262 14.99 -26.26 17.05
CA ALA A 262 15.93 -27.38 17.25
C ALA A 262 15.47 -28.27 18.41
N ASN A 263 14.98 -27.70 19.51
CA ASN A 263 14.48 -28.47 20.65
C ASN A 263 13.27 -29.37 20.29
N ARG A 264 12.43 -28.98 19.31
CA ARG A 264 11.28 -29.80 18.90
C ARG A 264 11.67 -31.07 18.15
N VAL A 265 12.83 -31.06 17.51
CA VAL A 265 13.37 -32.18 16.72
C VAL A 265 14.57 -32.84 17.42
N ALA A 266 14.94 -32.36 18.60
CA ALA A 266 16.10 -32.84 19.35
C ALA A 266 15.87 -34.27 19.87
N PRO A 267 16.92 -35.12 19.87
CA PRO A 267 16.90 -36.36 20.63
C PRO A 267 16.57 -36.10 22.11
N ALA A 268 15.86 -37.03 22.76
CA ALA A 268 15.38 -36.86 24.14
C ALA A 268 16.50 -36.50 25.15
N GLU A 269 17.73 -36.99 24.92
CA GLU A 269 18.91 -36.71 25.74
C GLU A 269 19.40 -35.26 25.62
N LEU A 270 19.22 -34.63 24.46
CA LEU A 270 19.72 -33.28 24.14
C LEU A 270 18.68 -32.18 24.35
N SER A 271 17.41 -32.55 24.50
CA SER A 271 16.33 -31.57 24.67
C SER A 271 16.52 -30.62 25.86
N PRO A 272 16.92 -31.06 27.08
CA PRO A 272 17.13 -30.14 28.19
C PRO A 272 18.23 -29.09 27.94
N ASP A 273 19.35 -29.49 27.33
CA ASP A 273 20.46 -28.58 26.99
C ASP A 273 20.05 -27.59 25.89
N THR A 274 19.31 -28.07 24.88
CA THR A 274 18.83 -27.26 23.76
C THR A 274 17.84 -26.19 24.23
N LEU A 275 16.92 -26.54 25.12
CA LEU A 275 15.99 -25.58 25.73
C LEU A 275 16.73 -24.52 26.57
N GLU A 276 17.74 -24.93 27.35
CA GLU A 276 18.55 -24.00 28.15
C GLU A 276 19.35 -23.02 27.28
N LYS A 277 19.79 -23.45 26.08
CA LYS A 277 20.39 -22.54 25.08
C LYS A 277 19.41 -21.49 24.59
N ALA A 278 18.16 -21.87 24.27
CA ALA A 278 17.11 -20.90 23.90
C ALA A 278 16.88 -19.87 25.03
N HIS A 279 16.77 -20.34 26.28
CA HIS A 279 16.61 -19.48 27.45
C HIS A 279 17.82 -18.55 27.68
N LYS A 280 19.03 -19.02 27.39
CA LYS A 280 20.27 -18.23 27.49
C LYS A 280 20.27 -17.06 26.50
N GLU A 281 19.77 -17.26 25.28
CA GLU A 281 19.65 -16.17 24.29
C GLU A 281 18.63 -15.10 24.75
N ILE A 282 17.50 -15.52 25.33
CA ILE A 282 16.56 -14.56 25.95
C ILE A 282 17.22 -13.79 27.10
N ARG A 283 18.00 -14.44 27.97
CA ARG A 283 18.78 -13.74 29.01
C ARG A 283 19.78 -12.73 28.43
N LYS A 284 20.43 -13.04 27.31
CA LYS A 284 21.30 -12.08 26.60
C LYS A 284 20.50 -10.88 26.12
N LEU A 285 19.33 -11.09 25.52
CA LEU A 285 18.44 -10.02 25.09
C LEU A 285 17.99 -9.14 26.27
N VAL A 286 17.55 -9.75 27.39
CA VAL A 286 17.13 -9.01 28.59
C VAL A 286 18.28 -8.18 29.18
N LYS A 287 19.52 -8.69 29.15
CA LYS A 287 20.70 -7.93 29.58
C LYS A 287 20.99 -6.70 28.71
N ARG A 288 20.79 -6.84 27.39
CA ARG A 288 20.92 -5.71 26.45
C ARG A 288 19.81 -4.69 26.65
N LEU A 289 18.57 -5.16 26.83
CA LEU A 289 17.42 -4.32 27.20
C LEU A 289 17.66 -3.56 28.51
N GLN A 290 18.24 -4.22 29.51
CA GLN A 290 18.60 -3.57 30.77
C GLN A 290 19.56 -2.41 30.56
N SER A 291 20.55 -2.58 29.67
CA SER A 291 21.51 -1.53 29.34
C SER A 291 20.84 -0.38 28.56
N ALA A 292 19.96 -0.71 27.62
CA ALA A 292 19.25 0.26 26.79
C ALA A 292 18.22 1.10 27.57
N LEU A 293 17.50 0.46 28.50
CA LEU A 293 16.34 1.03 29.20
C LEU A 293 16.65 1.41 30.66
N ASN A 294 17.79 0.96 31.20
CA ASN A 294 18.29 1.26 32.54
C ASN A 294 17.33 0.87 33.69
N PHE A 295 16.73 -0.33 33.61
CA PHE A 295 15.89 -0.89 34.69
C PHE A 295 16.69 -1.73 35.70
N ASN A 296 16.12 -1.95 36.90
CA ASN A 296 16.83 -2.54 38.03
C ASN A 296 16.98 -4.08 37.93
N SER A 297 17.75 -4.69 38.84
CA SER A 297 17.97 -6.15 38.84
C SER A 297 16.73 -6.99 39.17
N ASN A 298 15.76 -6.45 39.92
CA ASN A 298 14.49 -7.13 40.19
C ASN A 298 13.63 -7.18 38.91
N ASP A 299 13.70 -6.13 38.09
CA ASP A 299 13.02 -6.06 36.80
C ASP A 299 13.66 -7.01 35.78
N PHE A 300 14.96 -7.31 35.88
CA PHE A 300 15.62 -8.30 35.03
C PHE A 300 14.91 -9.67 35.07
N GLN A 301 14.66 -10.20 36.27
CA GLN A 301 13.97 -11.49 36.42
C GLN A 301 12.51 -11.41 35.94
N ASN A 302 11.86 -10.27 36.15
CA ASN A 302 10.49 -10.04 35.66
C ASN A 302 10.42 -10.03 34.14
N TRP A 303 11.40 -9.42 33.47
CA TRP A 303 11.53 -9.40 32.01
C TRP A 303 11.84 -10.78 31.46
N GLU A 304 12.82 -11.48 32.04
CA GLU A 304 13.18 -12.84 31.64
C GLU A 304 11.94 -13.76 31.68
N SER A 305 11.28 -13.83 32.83
CA SER A 305 10.08 -14.67 32.99
C SER A 305 8.87 -14.21 32.17
N ALA A 306 8.83 -12.97 31.69
CA ALA A 306 7.77 -12.49 30.79
C ALA A 306 8.06 -12.78 29.31
N LEU A 307 9.33 -12.86 28.90
CA LEU A 307 9.71 -13.10 27.51
C LEU A 307 9.85 -14.58 27.18
N LEU A 308 10.25 -15.43 28.14
CA LEU A 308 10.40 -16.87 27.91
C LEU A 308 9.13 -17.54 27.31
N PRO A 309 7.90 -17.28 27.80
CA PRO A 309 6.68 -17.89 27.26
C PRO A 309 6.39 -17.53 25.79
N LEU A 310 6.99 -16.47 25.24
CA LEU A 310 6.82 -16.09 23.84
C LEU A 310 7.45 -17.11 22.88
N LEU A 311 8.51 -17.80 23.32
CA LEU A 311 9.23 -18.76 22.48
C LEU A 311 8.35 -19.92 22.02
N ASP A 312 7.42 -20.38 22.86
CA ASP A 312 6.51 -21.49 22.56
C ASP A 312 5.71 -21.30 21.27
N LYS A 313 5.44 -20.04 20.90
CA LYS A 313 4.64 -19.64 19.74
C LYS A 313 5.41 -18.85 18.70
N ALA A 314 6.63 -18.38 19.02
CA ALA A 314 7.47 -17.57 18.14
C ALA A 314 8.00 -18.34 16.92
N ASP A 315 8.04 -19.68 16.99
CA ASP A 315 8.49 -20.53 15.88
C ASP A 315 7.36 -20.99 14.95
N GLN A 316 6.10 -20.60 15.22
CA GLN A 316 4.94 -21.11 14.51
C GLN A 316 4.51 -20.18 13.37
N GLY A 317 4.73 -20.61 12.12
CA GLY A 317 4.33 -19.89 10.91
C GLY A 317 5.42 -18.98 10.34
N SER A 318 5.11 -18.22 9.29
CA SER A 318 6.13 -17.47 8.54
C SER A 318 6.73 -16.29 9.30
N PHE A 319 5.97 -15.65 10.20
CA PHE A 319 6.46 -14.59 11.11
C PHE A 319 5.38 -14.25 12.16
N PRO A 320 5.27 -15.02 13.25
CA PRO A 320 4.21 -14.80 14.23
C PRO A 320 4.42 -13.52 15.05
N VAL A 321 3.36 -13.04 15.70
CA VAL A 321 3.37 -11.79 16.49
C VAL A 321 4.41 -11.86 17.62
N GLU A 322 4.60 -13.04 18.22
CA GLU A 322 5.59 -13.26 19.28
C GLU A 322 7.03 -13.05 18.79
N ALA A 323 7.36 -13.57 17.60
CA ALA A 323 8.66 -13.35 16.96
C ALA A 323 8.86 -11.87 16.61
N ARG A 324 7.81 -11.20 16.09
CA ARG A 324 7.85 -9.77 15.80
C ARG A 324 8.12 -8.95 17.06
N LEU A 325 7.43 -9.23 18.17
CA LEU A 325 7.64 -8.54 19.44
C LEU A 325 9.08 -8.69 19.93
N LEU A 326 9.63 -9.90 19.93
CA LEU A 326 11.03 -10.14 20.29
C LEU A 326 12.00 -9.40 19.35
N THR A 327 11.67 -9.31 18.05
CA THR A 327 12.46 -8.60 17.05
C THR A 327 12.43 -7.08 17.28
N GLU A 328 11.28 -6.51 17.66
CA GLU A 328 11.18 -5.08 18.01
C GLU A 328 12.03 -4.75 19.24
N LEU A 329 12.06 -5.63 20.25
CA LEU A 329 12.89 -5.46 21.44
C LEU A 329 14.39 -5.60 21.15
N GLN A 330 14.77 -6.55 20.30
CA GLN A 330 16.13 -6.68 19.78
C GLN A 330 16.55 -5.42 19.01
N SER A 331 15.69 -4.94 18.11
CA SER A 331 15.93 -3.71 17.34
C SER A 331 16.09 -2.48 18.24
N ALA A 332 15.32 -2.40 19.34
CA ALA A 332 15.48 -1.33 20.33
C ALA A 332 16.85 -1.37 21.03
N CYS A 333 17.39 -2.57 21.28
CA CYS A 333 18.76 -2.73 21.79
C CYS A 333 19.80 -2.30 20.76
N GLU A 334 19.62 -2.72 19.51
CA GLU A 334 20.52 -2.36 18.40
C GLU A 334 20.55 -0.86 18.15
N ASP A 335 19.38 -0.21 18.12
CA ASP A 335 19.26 1.25 18.01
C ASP A 335 19.95 1.96 19.20
N TYR A 336 19.96 1.37 20.40
CA TYR A 336 20.69 1.93 21.55
C TYR A 336 22.22 1.79 21.40
N GLU A 337 22.68 0.61 21.01
CA GLU A 337 24.10 0.26 20.88
C GLU A 337 24.79 0.96 19.72
N GLN A 338 24.06 1.18 18.62
CA GLN A 338 24.57 1.81 17.41
C GLN A 338 24.21 3.29 17.39
N GLU A 339 25.23 4.15 17.24
CA GLU A 339 24.98 5.55 16.94
C GLU A 339 24.51 5.70 15.49
N ILE A 340 23.37 6.38 15.31
CA ILE A 340 22.86 6.72 13.98
C ILE A 340 23.61 7.95 13.48
N TYR A 341 24.13 7.88 12.26
CA TYR A 341 24.92 8.97 11.68
C TYR A 341 24.31 9.49 10.38
N ARG A 342 24.45 10.79 10.17
CA ARG A 342 24.26 11.44 8.88
C ARG A 342 25.60 11.74 8.23
N ILE A 343 25.68 11.50 6.92
CA ILE A 343 26.82 11.90 6.10
C ILE A 343 26.45 13.21 5.39
N ASP A 344 27.16 14.29 5.70
CA ASP A 344 26.97 15.63 5.12
C ASP A 344 28.19 16.02 4.29
N ILE A 345 28.27 15.47 3.07
CA ILE A 345 29.38 15.70 2.13
C ILE A 345 29.42 17.16 1.69
N LEU A 346 28.27 17.73 1.33
CA LEU A 346 28.15 19.11 0.85
C LEU A 346 28.50 20.11 1.94
N GLY A 347 27.99 19.93 3.16
CA GLY A 347 28.30 20.80 4.28
C GLY A 347 29.77 20.70 4.70
N TRP A 348 30.38 19.51 4.62
CA TRP A 348 31.82 19.33 4.81
C TRP A 348 32.62 20.12 3.75
N ALA A 349 32.31 19.93 2.47
CA ALA A 349 33.00 20.58 1.35
C ALA A 349 32.87 22.11 1.41
N MET A 350 31.66 22.63 1.62
CA MET A 350 31.40 24.07 1.75
C MET A 350 32.05 24.68 2.99
N SER A 351 32.28 23.88 4.04
CA SER A 351 33.01 24.34 5.23
C SER A 351 34.53 24.27 5.10
N LEU A 352 35.05 23.87 3.93
CA LEU A 352 36.48 23.61 3.70
C LEU A 352 37.06 22.66 4.76
N GLY A 353 36.30 21.62 5.11
CA GLY A 353 36.71 20.62 6.09
C GLY A 353 36.58 21.01 7.56
N LYS A 354 36.05 22.20 7.90
CA LYS A 354 35.86 22.63 9.30
C LYS A 354 34.72 21.90 10.02
N LYS A 355 33.69 21.46 9.30
CA LYS A 355 32.59 20.66 9.85
C LYS A 355 32.86 19.18 9.62
N SER A 356 32.59 18.32 10.61
CA SER A 356 32.67 16.87 10.41
C SER A 356 31.70 16.40 9.33
N MET A 357 32.18 15.50 8.46
CA MET A 357 31.38 14.81 7.45
C MET A 357 30.37 13.85 8.08
N LYS A 358 30.77 13.15 9.15
CA LYS A 358 29.95 12.21 9.91
C LYS A 358 29.42 12.91 11.16
N ARG A 359 28.09 13.01 11.32
CA ARG A 359 27.45 13.66 12.47
C ARG A 359 26.46 12.72 13.15
N PRO A 360 26.51 12.56 14.49
CA PRO A 360 25.59 11.70 15.22
C PRO A 360 24.21 12.33 15.34
N LEU A 361 23.16 11.56 15.09
CA LEU A 361 21.76 11.95 15.20
C LEU A 361 21.17 11.48 16.54
N ARG A 362 21.54 12.19 17.62
CA ARG A 362 21.20 11.81 19.00
C ARG A 362 19.71 11.55 19.21
N PHE A 363 18.85 12.47 18.78
CA PHE A 363 17.43 12.40 19.10
C PHE A 363 16.67 11.42 18.20
N GLN A 364 17.12 11.23 16.95
CA GLN A 364 16.55 10.21 16.07
C GLN A 364 16.67 8.81 16.70
N ARG A 365 17.81 8.52 17.33
CA ARG A 365 17.99 7.28 18.09
C ARG A 365 16.94 7.10 19.18
N LEU A 366 16.72 8.13 20.01
CA LEU A 366 15.75 8.07 21.10
C LEU A 366 14.32 7.87 20.60
N ILE A 367 13.98 8.48 19.47
CA ILE A 367 12.67 8.33 18.81
C ILE A 367 12.48 6.91 18.28
N LYS A 368 13.48 6.34 17.59
CA LYS A 368 13.37 4.97 17.10
C LYS A 368 13.13 3.99 18.25
N ILE A 369 13.89 4.11 19.34
CA ILE A 369 13.67 3.29 20.55
C ILE A 369 12.23 3.47 21.07
N HIS A 370 11.70 4.70 21.11
CA HIS A 370 10.31 4.94 21.48
C HIS A 370 9.30 4.24 20.54
N GLN A 371 9.51 4.33 19.23
CA GLN A 371 8.66 3.69 18.22
C GLN A 371 8.70 2.15 18.33
N ARG A 372 9.89 1.56 18.50
CA ARG A 372 10.08 0.11 18.73
C ARG A 372 9.34 -0.36 19.98
N LEU A 373 9.44 0.38 21.08
CA LEU A 373 8.71 0.07 22.32
C LEU A 373 7.19 0.21 22.16
N LYS A 374 6.72 1.22 21.41
CA LYS A 374 5.31 1.38 21.06
C LYS A 374 4.81 0.18 20.24
N GLU A 375 5.53 -0.21 19.19
CA GLU A 375 5.20 -1.38 18.37
C GLU A 375 5.20 -2.68 19.19
N ALA A 376 6.21 -2.89 20.03
CA ALA A 376 6.25 -4.04 20.95
C ALA A 376 5.05 -4.05 21.90
N SER A 377 4.64 -2.90 22.44
CA SER A 377 3.47 -2.78 23.32
C SER A 377 2.15 -3.09 22.60
N LEU A 378 2.02 -2.71 21.33
CA LEU A 378 0.85 -3.02 20.50
C LEU A 378 0.80 -4.51 20.16
N ASN A 379 1.95 -5.10 19.81
CA ASN A 379 2.06 -6.54 19.52
C ASN A 379 1.78 -7.39 20.77
N ALA A 380 2.11 -6.91 21.98
CA ALA A 380 1.86 -7.64 23.22
C ALA A 380 0.37 -8.02 23.41
N ILE A 381 -0.54 -7.13 22.99
CA ILE A 381 -2.00 -7.29 23.13
C ILE A 381 -2.50 -8.51 22.33
N THR A 382 -1.90 -8.77 21.17
CA THR A 382 -2.31 -9.81 20.21
C THR A 382 -1.53 -11.12 20.34
N THR A 383 -0.59 -11.22 21.29
CA THR A 383 0.17 -12.45 21.55
C THR A 383 -0.73 -13.60 22.02
N ARG A 384 -0.39 -14.84 21.63
CA ARG A 384 -1.08 -16.08 22.04
C ARG A 384 -0.55 -16.61 23.37
N LEU A 385 -0.41 -15.71 24.34
CA LEU A 385 -0.04 -16.04 25.72
C LEU A 385 -1.27 -16.25 26.60
N ALA A 386 -1.07 -16.99 27.71
CA ALA A 386 -2.02 -17.06 28.80
C ALA A 386 -2.28 -15.66 29.39
N PHE A 387 -3.46 -15.43 29.95
CA PHE A 387 -3.88 -14.11 30.42
C PHE A 387 -2.92 -13.50 31.46
N ALA A 388 -2.42 -14.31 32.39
CA ALA A 388 -1.49 -13.85 33.43
C ALA A 388 -0.16 -13.37 32.84
N ASP A 389 0.42 -14.14 31.91
CA ASP A 389 1.70 -13.82 31.28
C ASP A 389 1.57 -12.61 30.34
N ARG A 390 0.49 -12.55 29.55
CA ARG A 390 0.20 -11.39 28.70
C ARG A 390 0.08 -10.11 29.50
N LYS A 391 -0.70 -10.12 30.58
CA LYS A 391 -0.89 -8.94 31.44
C LYS A 391 0.42 -8.48 32.08
N LYS A 392 1.28 -9.43 32.49
CA LYS A 392 2.60 -9.13 33.02
C LYS A 392 3.48 -8.43 31.97
N LEU A 393 3.54 -8.99 30.76
CA LEU A 393 4.30 -8.43 29.64
C LEU A 393 3.81 -7.03 29.24
N GLU A 394 2.50 -6.85 29.10
CA GLU A 394 1.87 -5.54 28.81
C GLU A 394 2.23 -4.49 29.85
N THR A 395 2.18 -4.86 31.14
CA THR A 395 2.50 -3.93 32.24
C THR A 395 3.95 -3.47 32.18
N LEU A 396 4.89 -4.39 31.93
CA LEU A 396 6.32 -4.08 31.81
C LEU A 396 6.60 -3.18 30.59
N LEU A 397 6.05 -3.52 29.43
CA LEU A 397 6.21 -2.74 28.19
C LEU A 397 5.62 -1.35 28.32
N GLN A 398 4.41 -1.21 28.87
CA GLN A 398 3.77 0.09 29.06
C GLN A 398 4.55 0.98 30.04
N LEU A 399 5.10 0.40 31.11
CA LEU A 399 5.90 1.14 32.09
C LEU A 399 7.16 1.71 31.43
N VAL A 400 7.90 0.88 30.70
CA VAL A 400 9.13 1.31 30.02
C VAL A 400 8.83 2.29 28.89
N TRP A 401 7.79 2.04 28.09
CA TRP A 401 7.39 2.93 27.01
C TRP A 401 7.06 4.34 27.55
N LYS A 402 6.25 4.44 28.61
CA LYS A 402 5.92 5.71 29.27
C LYS A 402 7.13 6.41 29.88
N GLN A 403 8.05 5.65 30.48
CA GLN A 403 9.30 6.21 31.01
C GLN A 403 10.18 6.80 29.90
N ASN A 404 10.31 6.08 28.78
CA ASN A 404 11.08 6.55 27.64
C ASN A 404 10.43 7.79 26.99
N GLU A 405 9.10 7.81 26.86
CA GLU A 405 8.37 9.00 26.40
C GLU A 405 8.63 10.21 27.31
N LYS A 406 8.52 10.03 28.63
CA LYS A 406 8.78 11.11 29.60
C LYS A 406 10.22 11.64 29.49
N LYS A 407 11.19 10.75 29.31
CA LYS A 407 12.60 11.12 29.10
C LYS A 407 12.76 11.95 27.82
N LEU A 408 12.19 11.49 26.70
CA LEU A 408 12.24 12.18 25.42
C LEU A 408 11.60 13.59 25.51
N ARG A 409 10.43 13.70 26.14
CA ARG A 409 9.76 14.99 26.41
C ARG A 409 10.65 15.92 27.22
N ASN A 410 11.28 15.42 28.28
CA ASN A 410 12.13 16.23 29.15
C ASN A 410 13.41 16.72 28.45
N GLU A 411 13.96 15.96 27.50
CA GLU A 411 15.14 16.37 26.73
C GLU A 411 14.81 17.39 25.62
N ILE A 412 13.69 17.21 24.90
CA ILE A 412 13.35 18.04 23.74
C ILE A 412 12.63 19.33 24.15
N ARG A 413 11.78 19.31 25.19
CA ARG A 413 11.03 20.48 25.67
C ARG A 413 11.88 21.74 25.85
N PRO A 414 13.00 21.73 26.62
CA PRO A 414 13.79 22.94 26.83
C PRO A 414 14.38 23.50 25.53
N ILE A 415 14.68 22.65 24.55
CA ILE A 415 15.17 23.08 23.23
C ILE A 415 14.10 23.92 22.53
N ILE A 416 12.86 23.42 22.50
CA ILE A 416 11.75 24.14 21.86
C ILE A 416 11.46 25.44 22.61
N GLU A 417 11.34 25.38 23.93
CA GLU A 417 11.01 26.56 24.75
C GLU A 417 12.06 27.68 24.61
N ASN A 418 13.35 27.32 24.66
CA ASN A 418 14.43 28.29 24.51
C ASN A 418 14.43 28.91 23.11
N ASN A 419 14.22 28.12 22.05
CA ASN A 419 14.20 28.66 20.69
C ASN A 419 12.99 29.55 20.42
N LEU A 420 11.81 29.22 20.95
CA LEU A 420 10.64 30.10 20.88
C LEU A 420 10.90 31.44 21.61
N GLN A 421 11.52 31.39 22.79
CA GLN A 421 11.87 32.58 23.54
C GLN A 421 12.91 33.45 22.80
N LEU A 422 13.90 32.82 22.16
CA LEU A 422 14.96 33.50 21.40
C LEU A 422 14.42 34.29 20.20
N VAL A 423 13.42 33.76 19.49
CA VAL A 423 12.84 34.42 18.30
C VAL A 423 11.73 35.43 18.62
N GLY A 424 11.49 35.72 19.90
CA GLY A 424 10.47 36.70 20.32
C GLY A 424 9.04 36.15 20.40
N LEU A 425 8.85 34.83 20.26
CA LEU A 425 7.56 34.15 20.51
C LEU A 425 7.34 33.97 22.02
N LYS A 426 7.38 35.08 22.77
CA LYS A 426 7.34 35.09 24.24
C LYS A 426 5.93 34.88 24.81
N GLY A 427 4.90 35.23 24.04
CA GLY A 427 3.51 35.16 24.48
C GLY A 427 3.23 36.11 25.65
N GLU A 428 3.20 37.43 25.39
CA GLU A 428 2.94 38.41 26.44
C GLU A 428 1.51 38.28 27.01
N GLY A 429 1.42 38.23 28.34
CA GLY A 429 0.16 38.07 29.08
C GLY A 429 -0.29 36.61 29.25
N ALA A 430 -1.29 36.40 30.11
CA ALA A 430 -1.74 35.04 30.49
C ALA A 430 -2.18 34.18 29.29
N PHE A 431 -2.83 34.78 28.29
CA PHE A 431 -3.25 34.06 27.07
C PHE A 431 -2.06 33.66 26.20
N GLY A 432 -1.05 34.52 26.07
CA GLY A 432 0.16 34.24 25.30
C GLY A 432 0.99 33.10 25.92
N GLU A 433 1.09 33.06 27.24
CA GLU A 433 1.75 31.97 27.95
C GLU A 433 1.04 30.63 27.76
N ILE A 434 -0.30 30.61 27.81
CA ILE A 434 -1.10 29.41 27.57
C ILE A 434 -0.92 28.93 26.12
N ALA A 435 -0.97 29.85 25.14
CA ALA A 435 -0.75 29.52 23.74
C ALA A 435 0.65 28.94 23.50
N ARG A 436 1.68 29.51 24.16
CA ARG A 436 3.06 29.00 24.07
C ARG A 436 3.18 27.60 24.65
N ARG A 437 2.62 27.35 25.84
CA ARG A 437 2.64 26.02 26.46
C ARG A 437 1.91 24.99 25.59
N ARG A 438 0.73 25.35 25.07
CA ARG A 438 -0.03 24.50 24.16
C ARG A 438 0.75 24.16 22.90
N LEU A 439 1.40 25.14 22.28
CA LEU A 439 2.23 24.93 21.10
C LEU A 439 3.41 23.99 21.38
N VAL A 440 4.05 24.11 22.54
CA VAL A 440 5.14 23.21 22.94
C VAL A 440 4.64 21.78 23.13
N GLU A 441 3.48 21.56 23.76
CA GLU A 441 2.90 20.23 23.88
C GLU A 441 2.53 19.65 22.50
N GLU A 442 1.88 20.42 21.65
CA GLU A 442 1.51 20.00 20.29
C GLU A 442 2.74 19.61 19.46
N PHE A 443 3.84 20.36 19.60
CA PHE A 443 5.10 20.05 18.95
C PHE A 443 5.71 18.72 19.45
N LEU A 444 5.70 18.52 20.77
CA LEU A 444 6.20 17.29 21.38
C LEU A 444 5.36 16.08 20.99
N ASP A 445 4.03 16.23 20.98
CA ASP A 445 3.10 15.17 20.60
C ASP A 445 3.35 14.71 19.16
N LEU A 446 3.47 15.64 18.22
CA LEU A 446 3.76 15.33 16.81
C LEU A 446 5.11 14.62 16.65
N ILE A 447 6.16 15.09 17.33
CA ILE A 447 7.47 14.46 17.29
C ILE A 447 7.42 13.03 17.84
N ILE A 448 6.70 12.82 18.94
CA ILE A 448 6.62 11.50 19.60
C ILE A 448 5.79 10.53 18.75
N GLU A 449 4.73 11.02 18.12
CA GLU A 449 3.83 10.20 17.31
C GLU A 449 4.44 9.86 15.95
N GLN A 450 4.96 10.85 15.23
CA GLN A 450 5.41 10.72 13.84
C GLN A 450 6.92 10.46 13.72
N GLY A 451 7.70 10.87 14.73
CA GLY A 451 9.16 10.73 14.75
C GLY A 451 9.93 11.83 14.02
N TYR A 452 9.23 12.75 13.35
CA TYR A 452 9.80 13.90 12.67
C TYR A 452 8.83 15.08 12.68
N LEU A 453 9.32 16.27 12.33
CA LEU A 453 8.48 17.46 12.15
C LEU A 453 9.09 18.34 11.06
N ASN A 454 8.24 18.98 10.24
CA ASN A 454 8.69 19.85 9.15
C ASN A 454 8.31 21.32 9.38
N TYR A 455 8.93 22.21 8.60
CA TYR A 455 8.66 23.66 8.66
C TYR A 455 7.17 24.02 8.44
N SER A 456 6.49 23.32 7.53
CA SER A 456 5.08 23.61 7.21
C SER A 456 4.17 23.34 8.42
N GLU A 457 4.40 22.23 9.13
CA GLU A 457 3.72 21.88 10.38
C GLU A 457 4.02 22.88 11.48
N LEU A 458 5.30 23.26 11.66
CA LEU A 458 5.69 24.29 12.60
C LEU A 458 4.92 25.60 12.35
N ARG A 459 4.90 26.05 11.09
CA ARG A 459 4.20 27.28 10.69
C ARG A 459 2.70 27.17 10.96
N ASP A 460 2.09 26.04 10.63
CA ASP A 460 0.66 25.81 10.85
C ASP A 460 0.31 25.80 12.35
N MET A 461 1.11 25.13 13.17
CA MET A 461 0.91 25.12 14.63
C MET A 461 1.02 26.51 15.25
N ILE A 462 1.98 27.33 14.81
CA ILE A 462 2.11 28.73 15.26
C ILE A 462 0.85 29.51 14.89
N SER A 463 0.36 29.35 13.66
CA SER A 463 -0.87 29.97 13.17
C SER A 463 -2.10 29.54 14.00
N ARG A 464 -2.29 28.24 14.22
CA ARG A 464 -3.41 27.68 14.99
C ARG A 464 -3.44 28.16 16.44
N ASN A 465 -2.27 28.31 17.06
CA ASN A 465 -2.15 28.78 18.44
C ASN A 465 -2.22 30.31 18.57
N HIS A 466 -2.44 31.05 17.47
CA HIS A 466 -2.61 32.51 17.45
C HIS A 466 -1.45 33.27 18.10
N LEU A 467 -0.25 32.70 18.07
CA LEU A 467 0.93 33.30 18.67
C LEU A 467 1.46 34.37 17.72
N LYS A 468 1.21 35.64 18.07
CA LYS A 468 1.62 36.77 17.24
C LYS A 468 3.14 36.92 17.27
N LEU A 469 3.72 37.04 16.09
CA LEU A 469 5.11 37.47 15.91
C LEU A 469 5.20 38.97 16.23
N GLU A 470 6.28 39.40 16.89
CA GLU A 470 6.55 40.82 17.10
C GLU A 470 6.79 41.51 15.74
N ASP A 471 6.27 42.73 15.58
CA ASP A 471 6.50 43.53 14.36
C ASP A 471 8.01 43.83 14.20
N VAL A 472 8.56 43.59 13.00
CA VAL A 472 9.97 43.88 12.70
C VAL A 472 10.16 45.40 12.63
N ARG A 473 10.76 46.00 13.66
CA ARG A 473 10.91 47.46 13.78
C ARG A 473 12.08 48.06 12.99
N ASP A 474 13.08 47.27 12.61
CA ASP A 474 14.33 47.75 11.97
C ASP A 474 14.67 47.04 10.64
N ALA A 475 15.20 47.79 9.67
CA ALA A 475 15.71 47.23 8.41
C ALA A 475 16.94 46.33 8.60
N SER A 476 17.68 46.47 9.71
CA SER A 476 18.84 45.63 10.03
C SER A 476 18.46 44.29 10.68
N SER A 477 17.29 44.18 11.33
CA SER A 477 16.77 42.89 11.80
C SER A 477 16.17 42.05 10.67
N PHE A 478 15.73 42.69 9.58
CA PHE A 478 15.30 42.02 8.35
C PHE A 478 16.40 41.19 7.66
N PHE A 479 17.65 41.70 7.62
CA PHE A 479 18.78 40.96 7.04
C PHE A 479 19.30 39.81 7.93
N LYS A 480 18.98 39.81 9.23
CA LYS A 480 19.33 38.71 10.16
C LYS A 480 18.30 37.56 10.17
N GLY A 481 17.15 37.73 9.54
CA GLY A 481 16.18 36.66 9.29
C GLY A 481 14.82 36.92 9.93
N ASP A 482 13.76 36.53 9.22
CA ASP A 482 12.42 36.34 9.78
C ASP A 482 12.52 35.43 11.02
N ALA A 483 11.76 35.75 12.07
CA ALA A 483 11.71 34.97 13.30
C ALA A 483 11.36 33.50 13.03
N LEU A 484 10.48 33.23 12.06
CA LEU A 484 10.14 31.86 11.63
C LEU A 484 11.31 31.15 10.96
N LEU A 485 12.08 31.85 10.11
CA LEU A 485 13.24 31.26 9.43
C LEU A 485 14.43 31.07 10.37
N THR A 486 14.56 31.94 11.37
CA THR A 486 15.55 31.79 12.44
C THR A 486 15.20 30.60 13.32
N LEU A 487 13.92 30.43 13.63
CA LEU A 487 13.41 29.25 14.35
C LEU A 487 13.65 27.97 13.55
N ASP A 488 13.32 27.97 12.25
CA ASP A 488 13.58 26.86 11.33
C ASP A 488 15.06 26.47 11.30
N GLU A 489 15.96 27.46 11.22
CA GLU A 489 17.39 27.22 11.22
C GLU A 489 17.89 26.64 12.55
N ASN A 490 17.52 27.25 13.68
CA ASN A 490 17.96 26.78 14.98
C ASN A 490 17.45 25.38 15.32
N LEU A 491 16.18 25.10 15.03
CA LEU A 491 15.60 23.77 15.24
C LEU A 491 16.24 22.74 14.31
N SER A 492 16.57 23.09 13.07
CA SER A 492 17.28 22.16 12.17
C SER A 492 18.67 21.76 12.66
N VAL A 493 19.33 22.61 13.44
CA VAL A 493 20.64 22.33 14.02
C VAL A 493 20.50 21.58 15.34
N GLN A 494 19.59 22.01 16.22
CA GLN A 494 19.47 21.45 17.58
C GLN A 494 18.66 20.15 17.63
N LEU A 495 17.74 19.95 16.69
CA LEU A 495 16.90 18.74 16.55
C LEU A 495 17.23 17.99 15.24
N ASP A 496 18.50 17.95 14.85
CA ASP A 496 18.94 17.25 13.63
C ASP A 496 18.48 15.78 13.64
N GLY A 497 18.00 15.31 12.49
CA GLY A 497 17.41 13.98 12.31
C GLY A 497 15.91 13.88 12.64
N ILE A 498 15.34 14.86 13.35
CA ILE A 498 13.89 14.92 13.65
C ILE A 498 13.25 16.10 12.91
N TYR A 499 13.86 17.27 13.03
CA TYR A 499 13.33 18.48 12.41
C TYR A 499 13.86 18.62 10.98
N ARG A 500 12.94 18.65 10.01
CA ARG A 500 13.26 18.88 8.60
C ARG A 500 13.14 20.35 8.27
N ARG A 501 14.30 20.95 7.96
CA ARG A 501 14.40 22.33 7.49
C ARG A 501 13.59 22.55 6.21
N SER A 502 13.05 23.76 6.07
CA SER A 502 12.36 24.21 4.87
C SER A 502 13.23 24.17 3.60
N ASP A 503 12.61 23.76 2.48
CA ASP A 503 13.24 23.79 1.17
C ASP A 503 13.53 25.23 0.72
N PHE A 504 14.47 25.39 -0.22
CA PHE A 504 14.91 26.72 -0.67
C PHE A 504 13.77 27.60 -1.19
N TYR A 505 12.83 27.03 -1.96
CA TYR A 505 11.72 27.79 -2.53
C TYR A 505 10.74 28.29 -1.46
N LEU A 506 10.47 27.50 -0.41
CA LEU A 506 9.64 27.94 0.72
C LEU A 506 10.30 29.07 1.49
N ARG A 507 11.63 28.99 1.71
CA ARG A 507 12.40 30.07 2.34
C ARG A 507 12.34 31.36 1.53
N TRP A 508 12.44 31.25 0.21
CA TRP A 508 12.38 32.40 -0.67
C TRP A 508 10.98 33.03 -0.70
N LEU A 509 9.93 32.20 -0.75
CA LEU A 509 8.56 32.64 -0.69
C LEU A 509 8.26 33.32 0.64
N GLU A 510 8.65 32.73 1.77
CA GLU A 510 8.48 33.31 3.11
C GLU A 510 9.20 34.66 3.23
N LYS A 511 10.46 34.76 2.78
CA LYS A 511 11.21 36.04 2.76
C LYS A 511 10.50 37.10 1.92
N SER A 512 9.91 36.70 0.79
CA SER A 512 9.23 37.62 -0.13
C SER A 512 7.91 38.11 0.45
N THR A 513 7.16 37.23 1.13
CA THR A 513 5.88 37.58 1.79
C THR A 513 6.08 38.32 3.09
N ALA A 514 7.16 38.04 3.82
CA ALA A 514 7.51 38.74 5.07
C ALA A 514 7.69 40.25 4.86
N LEU A 515 8.13 40.70 3.68
CA LEU A 515 8.18 42.13 3.34
C LEU A 515 6.78 42.76 3.34
N ASN A 516 5.81 42.08 2.72
CA ASN A 516 4.44 42.54 2.57
C ASN A 516 3.63 42.48 3.87
N PHE A 517 3.93 41.53 4.76
CA PHE A 517 3.12 41.31 5.97
C PHE A 517 3.84 41.62 7.29
N GLY A 518 5.18 41.56 7.32
CA GLY A 518 5.99 41.78 8.52
C GLY A 518 6.37 43.24 8.79
N THR A 519 6.17 44.14 7.82
CA THR A 519 6.43 45.58 7.97
C THR A 519 5.14 46.39 7.96
N ALA A 520 5.09 47.50 8.70
CA ALA A 520 3.92 48.39 8.70
C ALA A 520 3.65 48.99 7.31
N THR A 521 4.71 49.38 6.60
CA THR A 521 4.65 49.93 5.24
C THR A 521 4.21 48.88 4.22
N GLY A 522 4.76 47.66 4.28
CA GLY A 522 4.36 46.54 3.43
C GLY A 522 2.89 46.16 3.64
N ARG A 523 2.41 46.13 4.89
CA ARG A 523 1.00 45.85 5.21
C ARG A 523 0.07 46.90 4.62
N THR A 524 0.44 48.18 4.75
CA THR A 524 -0.30 49.29 4.15
C THR A 524 -0.29 49.17 2.62
N LEU A 525 0.86 48.94 1.99
CA LEU A 525 0.95 48.74 0.54
C LEU A 525 0.11 47.56 0.07
N THR A 526 0.16 46.43 0.78
CA THR A 526 -0.59 45.23 0.42
C THR A 526 -2.09 45.45 0.53
N LYS A 527 -2.55 46.06 1.64
CA LYS A 527 -3.96 46.31 1.91
C LYS A 527 -4.58 47.34 0.94
N PHE A 528 -3.84 48.38 0.58
CA PHE A 528 -4.37 49.49 -0.22
C PHE A 528 -4.03 49.41 -1.70
N LEU A 529 -2.98 48.69 -2.10
CA LEU A 529 -2.56 48.61 -3.50
C LEU A 529 -2.57 47.16 -4.01
N THR A 530 -1.77 46.27 -3.40
CA THR A 530 -1.54 44.93 -3.97
C THR A 530 -2.80 44.07 -3.98
N LEU A 531 -3.59 44.06 -2.90
CA LEU A 531 -4.76 43.20 -2.81
C LEU A 531 -5.93 43.69 -3.70
N PRO A 532 -6.29 45.00 -3.71
CA PRO A 532 -7.32 45.51 -4.61
C PRO A 532 -6.97 45.39 -6.10
N PHE A 533 -5.78 45.89 -6.49
CA PHE A 533 -5.40 45.93 -7.90
C PHE A 533 -4.86 44.58 -8.37
N GLY A 534 -4.13 43.82 -7.54
CA GLY A 534 -3.73 42.46 -7.87
C GLY A 534 -4.92 41.53 -8.06
N GLY A 535 -5.95 41.62 -7.21
CA GLY A 535 -7.21 40.89 -7.39
C GLY A 535 -7.92 41.28 -8.70
N SER A 536 -7.95 42.58 -9.03
CA SER A 536 -8.50 43.05 -10.30
C SER A 536 -7.72 42.55 -11.52
N PHE A 537 -6.39 42.54 -11.46
CA PHE A 537 -5.54 42.03 -12.52
C PHE A 537 -5.84 40.56 -12.79
N LEU A 538 -5.85 39.73 -11.75
CA LEU A 538 -6.11 38.29 -11.88
C LEU A 538 -7.48 37.98 -12.49
N LEU A 539 -8.53 38.71 -12.10
CA LEU A 539 -9.87 38.51 -12.66
C LEU A 539 -9.95 38.89 -14.13
N ILE A 540 -9.32 39.99 -14.53
CA ILE A 540 -9.34 40.44 -15.92
C ILE A 540 -8.49 39.54 -16.80
N GLU A 541 -7.32 39.11 -16.32
CA GLU A 541 -6.50 38.16 -17.06
C GLU A 541 -7.23 36.83 -17.25
N SER A 542 -7.93 36.37 -16.20
CA SER A 542 -8.76 35.17 -16.28
C SER A 542 -9.92 35.35 -17.28
N ALA A 543 -10.58 36.52 -17.27
CA ALA A 543 -11.66 36.83 -18.20
C ALA A 543 -11.18 36.94 -19.65
N ASP A 544 -10.00 37.54 -19.87
CA ASP A 544 -9.37 37.65 -21.19
C ASP A 544 -9.00 36.26 -21.74
N LEU A 545 -8.40 35.40 -20.91
CA LEU A 545 -8.09 34.00 -21.27
C LEU A 545 -9.35 33.20 -21.62
N ILE A 546 -10.45 33.41 -20.89
CA ILE A 546 -11.74 32.78 -21.19
C ILE A 546 -12.32 33.32 -22.50
N ASN A 547 -12.27 34.63 -22.73
CA ASN A 547 -12.79 35.26 -23.95
C ASN A 547 -11.99 34.83 -25.19
N ASP A 548 -10.67 34.76 -25.08
CA ASP A 548 -9.78 34.26 -26.14
C ASP A 548 -10.15 32.81 -26.51
N LYS A 549 -10.45 31.98 -25.51
CA LYS A 549 -10.84 30.58 -25.73
C LYS A 549 -12.25 30.41 -26.31
N ILE A 550 -13.21 31.27 -25.98
CA ILE A 550 -14.62 31.18 -26.45
C ILE A 550 -14.80 31.88 -27.79
N SER A 551 -14.34 33.12 -27.89
CA SER A 551 -14.59 34.02 -29.02
C SER A 551 -13.46 34.03 -30.04
N GLY A 552 -12.26 33.54 -29.68
CA GLY A 552 -11.06 33.66 -30.52
C GLY A 552 -10.49 35.08 -30.59
N GLU A 553 -11.02 36.01 -29.79
CA GLU A 553 -10.65 37.42 -29.74
C GLU A 553 -10.25 37.79 -28.31
N ARG A 554 -9.18 38.57 -28.17
CA ARG A 554 -8.82 39.16 -26.88
C ARG A 554 -9.60 40.44 -26.61
N ILE A 555 -9.80 40.75 -25.34
CA ILE A 555 -10.41 42.00 -24.92
C ILE A 555 -9.52 43.16 -25.38
N PRO A 556 -10.05 44.20 -26.05
CA PRO A 556 -9.25 45.34 -26.49
C PRO A 556 -8.44 45.97 -25.34
N ASP A 557 -7.20 46.35 -25.59
CA ASP A 557 -6.27 46.83 -24.54
C ASP A 557 -6.82 48.00 -23.73
N LEU A 558 -7.57 48.90 -24.38
CA LEU A 558 -8.20 50.05 -23.72
C LEU A 558 -9.30 49.61 -22.75
N THR A 559 -10.18 48.68 -23.15
CA THR A 559 -11.27 48.19 -22.30
C THR A 559 -10.72 47.34 -21.16
N ARG A 560 -9.68 46.54 -21.42
CA ARG A 560 -8.94 45.78 -20.42
C ARG A 560 -8.34 46.69 -19.34
N THR A 561 -7.67 47.77 -19.75
CA THR A 561 -7.03 48.72 -18.83
C THR A 561 -8.07 49.50 -18.02
N LEU A 562 -9.16 49.96 -18.65
CA LEU A 562 -10.25 50.65 -17.95
C LEU A 562 -10.97 49.72 -16.96
N ALA A 563 -11.22 48.47 -17.36
CA ALA A 563 -11.79 47.46 -16.48
C ALA A 563 -10.88 47.20 -15.28
N PHE A 564 -9.56 47.17 -15.48
CA PHE A 564 -8.56 46.97 -14.42
C PHE A 564 -8.57 48.10 -13.39
N ILE A 565 -8.59 49.34 -13.86
CA ILE A 565 -8.66 50.48 -12.96
C ILE A 565 -10.00 50.51 -12.22
N ALA A 566 -11.11 50.29 -12.94
CA ALA A 566 -12.45 50.31 -12.35
C ALA A 566 -12.66 49.20 -11.31
N LEU A 567 -12.29 47.96 -11.63
CA LEU A 567 -12.36 46.82 -10.70
C LEU A 567 -11.38 46.97 -9.54
N GLY A 568 -10.18 47.52 -9.77
CA GLY A 568 -9.22 47.84 -8.71
C GLY A 568 -9.79 48.83 -7.70
N ILE A 569 -10.40 49.93 -8.17
CA ILE A 569 -11.08 50.92 -7.33
C ILE A 569 -12.29 50.30 -6.60
N PHE A 570 -13.06 49.46 -7.29
CA PHE A 570 -14.20 48.76 -6.70
C PHE A 570 -13.77 47.84 -5.55
N PHE A 571 -12.74 47.00 -5.74
CA PHE A 571 -12.20 46.16 -4.67
C PHE A 571 -11.57 46.98 -3.56
N PHE A 572 -10.89 48.08 -3.89
CA PHE A 572 -10.35 49.00 -2.90
C PHE A 572 -11.46 49.51 -1.98
N GLY A 573 -12.60 49.92 -2.55
CA GLY A 573 -13.79 50.33 -1.82
C GLY A 573 -14.34 49.21 -0.93
N ILE A 574 -14.48 47.99 -1.44
CA ILE A 574 -15.01 46.84 -0.66
C ILE A 574 -14.11 46.50 0.54
N ILE A 575 -12.79 46.49 0.34
CA ILE A 575 -11.82 46.05 1.35
C ILE A 575 -11.66 47.11 2.44
N ASN A 576 -11.60 48.38 2.05
CA ASN A 576 -11.19 49.46 2.95
C ASN A 576 -12.33 50.33 3.47
N ASN A 577 -13.53 50.28 2.87
CA ASN A 577 -14.67 51.09 3.28
C ASN A 577 -15.87 50.21 3.68
N THR A 578 -16.18 50.21 4.98
CA THR A 578 -17.31 49.45 5.55
C THR A 578 -18.65 49.86 4.94
N SER A 579 -18.90 51.16 4.74
CA SER A 579 -20.17 51.65 4.19
C SER A 579 -20.37 51.21 2.74
N PHE A 580 -19.31 51.25 1.93
CA PHE A 580 -19.36 50.76 0.55
C PHE A 580 -19.60 49.25 0.48
N ARG A 581 -18.94 48.48 1.35
CA ARG A 581 -19.17 47.02 1.46
C ARG A 581 -20.61 46.69 1.81
N THR A 582 -21.21 47.38 2.78
CA THR A 582 -22.62 47.17 3.15
C THR A 582 -23.55 47.54 1.99
N PHE A 583 -23.30 48.65 1.31
CA PHE A 583 -24.05 49.05 0.12
C PHE A 583 -24.00 48.00 -1.00
N VAL A 584 -22.80 47.48 -1.32
CA VAL A 584 -22.64 46.42 -2.34
C VAL A 584 -23.39 45.15 -1.93
N LEU A 585 -23.31 44.75 -0.66
CA LEU A 585 -24.06 43.59 -0.15
C LEU A 585 -25.58 43.80 -0.26
N GLU A 586 -26.08 45.00 0.05
CA GLU A 586 -27.50 45.33 -0.10
C GLU A 586 -27.95 45.27 -1.56
N VAL A 587 -27.17 45.82 -2.49
CA VAL A 587 -27.44 45.75 -3.93
C VAL A 587 -27.45 44.30 -4.41
N LEU A 588 -26.46 43.48 -4.01
CA LEU A 588 -26.42 42.06 -4.36
C LEU A 588 -27.60 41.28 -3.77
N LEU A 589 -27.97 41.55 -2.52
CA LEU A 589 -29.13 40.92 -1.88
C LEU A 589 -30.44 41.35 -2.54
N TYR A 590 -30.55 42.61 -2.96
CA TYR A 590 -31.70 43.11 -3.70
C TYR A 590 -31.77 42.47 -5.08
N PHE A 591 -30.66 42.42 -5.82
CA PHE A 591 -30.57 41.72 -7.09
C PHE A 591 -30.95 40.25 -6.95
N TRP A 592 -30.43 39.55 -5.94
CA TRP A 592 -30.81 38.16 -5.66
C TRP A 592 -32.29 38.00 -5.32
N LYS A 593 -32.86 38.89 -4.51
CA LYS A 593 -34.30 38.88 -4.20
C LYS A 593 -35.14 39.07 -5.47
N THR A 594 -34.74 40.00 -6.33
CA THR A 594 -35.40 40.29 -7.60
C THR A 594 -35.26 39.13 -8.58
N ALA A 595 -34.05 38.57 -8.73
CA ALA A 595 -33.79 37.40 -9.56
C ALA A 595 -34.58 36.18 -9.06
N LYS A 596 -34.57 35.90 -7.75
CA LYS A 596 -35.38 34.84 -7.14
C LYS A 596 -36.87 35.10 -7.32
N PHE A 597 -37.31 36.35 -7.30
CA PHE A 597 -38.70 36.68 -7.56
C PHE A 597 -39.08 36.37 -9.02
N ILE A 598 -38.27 36.84 -9.98
CA ILE A 598 -38.50 36.69 -11.42
C ILE A 598 -38.36 35.24 -11.88
N PHE A 599 -37.27 34.56 -11.51
CA PHE A 599 -36.92 33.24 -12.06
C PHE A 599 -37.46 32.07 -11.24
N TYR A 600 -37.86 32.28 -9.98
CA TYR A 600 -38.38 31.20 -9.13
C TYR A 600 -39.82 31.45 -8.69
N LYS A 601 -40.10 32.57 -7.99
CA LYS A 601 -41.44 32.79 -7.41
C LYS A 601 -42.53 33.04 -8.46
N ILE A 602 -42.26 33.82 -9.50
CA ILE A 602 -43.24 34.08 -10.57
C ILE A 602 -43.59 32.78 -11.31
N PRO A 603 -42.60 32.00 -11.83
CA PRO A 603 -42.89 30.72 -12.46
C PRO A 603 -43.59 29.73 -11.54
N SER A 604 -43.18 29.62 -10.26
CA SER A 604 -43.83 28.71 -9.32
C SER A 604 -45.28 29.11 -9.05
N ALA A 605 -45.56 30.41 -8.91
CA ALA A 605 -46.92 30.92 -8.71
C ALA A 605 -47.80 30.69 -9.94
N LEU A 606 -47.27 30.93 -11.14
CA LEU A 606 -47.94 30.63 -12.42
C LEU A 606 -48.24 29.14 -12.57
N LEU A 607 -47.29 28.26 -12.24
CA LEU A 607 -47.45 26.81 -12.28
C LEU A 607 -48.50 26.29 -11.28
N THR A 608 -48.76 27.00 -10.18
CA THR A 608 -49.83 26.65 -9.22
C THR A 608 -51.19 27.29 -9.54
N TRP A 609 -51.27 28.18 -10.54
CA TRP A 609 -52.50 28.89 -10.87
C TRP A 609 -53.39 28.06 -11.81
N ASN A 610 -54.55 27.62 -11.32
CA ASN A 610 -55.46 26.69 -12.01
C ASN A 610 -55.84 27.08 -13.46
N PRO A 611 -56.13 28.35 -13.79
CA PRO A 611 -56.42 28.77 -15.17
C PRO A 611 -55.23 28.59 -16.10
N PHE A 612 -54.02 28.88 -15.63
CA PHE A 612 -52.79 28.69 -16.39
C PHE A 612 -52.52 27.21 -16.64
N LEU A 613 -52.74 26.34 -15.63
CA LEU A 613 -52.63 24.88 -15.81
C LEU A 613 -53.62 24.32 -16.82
N LEU A 614 -54.85 24.85 -16.87
CA LEU A 614 -55.86 24.44 -17.86
C LEU A 614 -55.45 24.81 -19.29
N ILE A 615 -54.90 26.01 -19.48
CA ILE A 615 -54.38 26.47 -20.79
C ILE A 615 -53.11 25.70 -21.14
N TRP A 616 -52.20 25.49 -20.20
CA TRP A 616 -50.94 24.76 -20.41
C TRP A 616 -51.15 23.27 -20.72
N LYS A 617 -52.17 22.64 -20.14
CA LYS A 617 -52.58 21.26 -20.45
C LYS A 617 -53.42 21.14 -21.71
N SER A 618 -53.78 22.25 -22.37
CA SER A 618 -54.51 22.17 -23.63
C SER A 618 -53.63 21.56 -24.73
N LEU A 619 -54.25 20.72 -25.58
CA LEU A 619 -53.61 20.11 -26.74
C LEU A 619 -52.80 21.10 -27.61
N PRO A 620 -53.33 22.27 -28.03
CA PRO A 620 -52.56 23.18 -28.86
C PRO A 620 -51.31 23.73 -28.17
N VAL A 621 -51.37 24.01 -26.86
CA VAL A 621 -50.21 24.52 -26.12
C VAL A 621 -49.15 23.44 -25.91
N GLN A 622 -49.54 22.20 -25.62
CA GLN A 622 -48.58 21.09 -25.50
C GLN A 622 -47.90 20.73 -26.83
N VAL A 623 -48.61 20.87 -27.94
CA VAL A 623 -48.04 20.68 -29.28
C VAL A 623 -47.02 21.77 -29.60
N ILE A 624 -47.36 23.04 -29.35
CA ILE A 624 -46.42 24.17 -29.53
C ILE A 624 -45.20 24.03 -28.59
N TYR A 625 -45.44 23.64 -27.34
CA TYR A 625 -44.37 23.43 -26.36
C TYR A 625 -43.40 22.32 -26.79
N SER A 626 -43.93 21.18 -27.25
CA SER A 626 -43.12 20.01 -27.61
C SER A 626 -42.42 20.13 -28.96
N LEU A 627 -43.04 20.79 -29.94
CA LEU A 627 -42.49 20.90 -31.30
C LEU A 627 -41.70 22.19 -31.55
N ILE A 628 -41.93 23.26 -30.78
CA ILE A 628 -41.34 24.57 -31.04
C ILE A 628 -40.52 25.04 -29.84
N LEU A 629 -41.16 25.35 -28.72
CA LEU A 629 -40.50 26.01 -27.58
C LEU A 629 -39.38 25.15 -26.97
N LYS A 630 -39.64 23.87 -26.70
CA LYS A 630 -38.65 22.98 -26.07
C LYS A 630 -37.43 22.76 -26.99
N PRO A 631 -37.56 22.38 -28.27
CA PRO A 631 -36.42 22.26 -29.18
C PRO A 631 -35.66 23.58 -29.39
N LEU A 632 -36.35 24.73 -29.43
CA LEU A 632 -35.72 26.04 -29.61
C LEU A 632 -34.72 26.36 -28.48
N VAL A 633 -35.10 26.10 -27.23
CA VAL A 633 -34.23 26.35 -26.06
C VAL A 633 -32.93 25.54 -26.14
N PHE A 634 -33.02 24.26 -26.51
CA PHE A 634 -31.82 23.41 -26.68
C PHE A 634 -30.98 23.82 -27.88
N THR A 635 -31.63 24.26 -28.95
CA THR A 635 -30.94 24.74 -30.15
C THR A 635 -30.14 26.00 -29.85
N GLU A 636 -30.76 27.00 -29.21
CA GLU A 636 -30.12 28.25 -28.79
C GLU A 636 -28.99 28.02 -27.79
N ALA A 637 -29.19 27.14 -26.80
CA ALA A 637 -28.17 26.81 -25.81
C ALA A 637 -26.90 26.23 -26.45
N ILE A 638 -27.03 25.46 -27.55
CA ILE A 638 -25.90 24.86 -28.27
C ILE A 638 -25.36 25.81 -29.33
N ALA A 639 -26.21 26.63 -29.96
CA ALA A 639 -25.82 27.69 -30.90
C ALA A 639 -24.87 28.70 -30.25
N LEU A 640 -25.07 29.01 -28.96
CA LEU A 640 -24.14 29.87 -28.19
C LEU A 640 -22.74 29.28 -28.01
N TRP A 641 -22.56 27.97 -28.17
CA TRP A 641 -21.29 27.27 -28.05
C TRP A 641 -20.65 26.90 -29.40
N LEU A 642 -21.36 27.15 -30.50
CA LEU A 642 -20.88 26.84 -31.84
C LEU A 642 -19.96 27.96 -32.37
N PRO A 643 -18.82 27.63 -32.99
CA PRO A 643 -17.90 28.62 -33.53
C PRO A 643 -18.57 29.49 -34.60
N LYS A 644 -18.27 30.80 -34.59
CA LYS A 644 -18.86 31.78 -35.54
C LYS A 644 -18.58 31.52 -37.03
N SER A 645 -17.66 30.60 -37.33
CA SER A 645 -17.30 30.17 -38.69
C SER A 645 -18.30 29.19 -39.32
N TYR A 646 -19.29 28.69 -38.57
CA TYR A 646 -20.34 27.83 -39.10
C TYR A 646 -21.48 28.68 -39.71
N PRO A 647 -22.12 28.30 -40.84
CA PRO A 647 -23.22 29.06 -41.41
C PRO A 647 -24.43 29.07 -40.47
N TYR A 648 -24.50 30.11 -39.61
CA TYR A 648 -25.41 30.22 -38.47
C TYR A 648 -26.85 29.83 -38.80
N HIS A 649 -27.42 30.43 -39.86
CA HIS A 649 -28.83 30.22 -40.18
C HIS A 649 -29.16 28.81 -40.66
N VAL A 650 -28.25 28.13 -41.37
CA VAL A 650 -28.51 26.76 -41.86
C VAL A 650 -28.23 25.75 -40.74
N GLY A 651 -27.18 25.98 -39.93
CA GLY A 651 -26.86 25.16 -38.78
C GLY A 651 -27.93 25.18 -37.70
N GLU A 652 -28.48 26.35 -37.38
CA GLU A 652 -29.57 26.50 -36.40
C GLU A 652 -30.85 25.80 -36.86
N ILE A 653 -31.23 25.92 -38.14
CA ILE A 653 -32.41 25.22 -38.66
C ILE A 653 -32.22 23.69 -38.60
N VAL A 654 -31.03 23.19 -38.96
CA VAL A 654 -30.73 21.75 -38.91
C VAL A 654 -30.68 21.24 -37.47
N LEU A 655 -30.08 21.99 -36.54
CA LEU A 655 -30.06 21.66 -35.11
C LEU A 655 -31.47 21.70 -34.52
N PHE A 656 -32.27 22.70 -34.88
CA PHE A 656 -33.66 22.80 -34.44
C PHE A 656 -34.49 21.61 -34.90
N ILE A 657 -34.39 21.22 -36.17
CA ILE A 657 -35.05 20.03 -36.70
C ILE A 657 -34.53 18.77 -35.99
N GLY A 658 -33.21 18.66 -35.78
CA GLY A 658 -32.56 17.57 -35.07
C GLY A 658 -33.07 17.41 -33.63
N PHE A 659 -33.12 18.49 -32.86
CA PHE A 659 -33.66 18.49 -31.50
C PHE A 659 -35.16 18.25 -31.47
N THR A 660 -35.90 18.75 -32.46
CA THR A 660 -37.34 18.48 -32.57
C THR A 660 -37.60 16.99 -32.76
N LEU A 661 -36.82 16.31 -33.61
CA LEU A 661 -36.92 14.86 -33.81
C LEU A 661 -36.42 14.07 -32.59
N LEU A 662 -35.27 14.44 -32.03
CA LEU A 662 -34.63 13.74 -30.93
C LEU A 662 -35.45 13.82 -29.64
N LEU A 663 -35.89 15.02 -29.23
CA LEU A 663 -36.64 15.23 -27.98
C LEU A 663 -38.07 14.69 -28.05
N ASN A 664 -38.64 14.53 -29.26
CA ASN A 664 -39.97 13.94 -29.45
C ASN A 664 -39.94 12.43 -29.79
N SER A 665 -38.76 11.85 -29.99
CA SER A 665 -38.57 10.40 -30.12
C SER A 665 -38.90 9.65 -28.83
N ARG A 666 -39.17 8.34 -28.93
CA ARG A 666 -39.37 7.45 -27.76
C ARG A 666 -38.22 7.52 -26.74
N PRO A 667 -36.92 7.40 -27.13
CA PRO A 667 -35.82 7.52 -26.17
C PRO A 667 -35.69 8.95 -25.59
N GLY A 668 -35.95 9.99 -26.39
CA GLY A 668 -35.88 11.39 -25.91
C GLY A 668 -36.96 11.73 -24.89
N ARG A 669 -38.18 11.18 -25.04
CA ARG A 669 -39.26 11.34 -24.05
C ARG A 669 -38.92 10.64 -22.73
N LEU A 670 -38.43 9.41 -22.79
CA LEU A 670 -37.97 8.66 -21.61
C LEU A 670 -36.84 9.39 -20.87
N LEU A 671 -35.84 9.91 -21.58
CA LEU A 671 -34.77 10.71 -20.98
C LEU A 671 -35.31 11.98 -20.29
N SER A 672 -36.32 12.64 -20.88
CA SER A 672 -36.92 13.82 -20.25
C SER A 672 -37.75 13.48 -19.00
N GLU A 673 -38.41 12.31 -18.97
CA GLU A 673 -39.12 11.81 -17.78
C GLU A 673 -38.15 11.39 -16.66
N PHE A 674 -36.99 10.81 -17.01
CA PHE A 674 -35.91 10.52 -16.06
C PHE A 674 -35.27 11.79 -15.48
N ALA A 675 -35.02 12.81 -16.29
CA ALA A 675 -34.46 14.07 -15.81
C ALA A 675 -35.41 14.83 -14.86
N ILE A 676 -36.72 14.82 -15.14
CA ILE A 676 -37.74 15.46 -14.30
C ILE A 676 -37.96 14.68 -12.99
N SER A 677 -37.95 13.34 -13.04
CA SER A 677 -38.08 12.51 -11.84
C SER A 677 -36.85 12.57 -10.93
N GLY A 678 -35.64 12.71 -11.50
CA GLY A 678 -34.40 12.94 -10.74
C GLY A 678 -34.31 14.31 -10.04
N TYR A 679 -35.00 15.34 -10.55
CA TYR A 679 -34.99 16.69 -9.96
C TYR A 679 -36.02 16.86 -8.83
N LEU A 680 -37.10 16.07 -8.83
CA LEU A 680 -38.17 16.12 -7.82
C LEU A 680 -37.89 15.28 -6.58
N ASN A 681 -36.95 14.33 -6.64
CA ASN A 681 -36.46 13.57 -5.50
C ASN A 681 -34.93 13.73 -5.39
N PRO A 682 -34.41 14.79 -4.73
CA PRO A 682 -33.04 14.76 -4.25
C PRO A 682 -33.01 13.70 -3.13
N THR A 683 -32.44 12.53 -3.43
CA THR A 683 -32.02 11.61 -2.38
C THR A 683 -31.10 12.39 -1.41
N PRO A 684 -31.36 12.37 -0.10
CA PRO A 684 -30.43 12.95 0.84
C PRO A 684 -29.17 12.08 0.81
N ILE A 685 -28.09 12.65 0.28
CA ILE A 685 -26.76 12.05 0.39
C ILE A 685 -26.41 12.09 1.88
N MET A 686 -26.27 10.90 2.46
CA MET A 686 -25.67 10.67 3.78
C MET A 686 -24.15 10.83 3.68
#